data_AF-A0A2V2MVA8-F1
#
_entry.id   AF-A0A2V2MVA8-F1
#
_cell.length_a   1.000
_cell.length_b   1.000
_cell.length_c   1.000
_cell.angle_alpha   90.00
_cell.angle_beta   90.00
_cell.angle_gamma   90.00
#
_symmetry.space_group_name_H-M   'P 1'
#
loop_
_entity.id
_entity.type
_entity.pdbx_description
1 polymer ?
#
loop_
_entity_poly.entity_id
_entity_poly.type
_entity_poly.pdbx_seq_one_letter_code
_entity_poly.pdbx_strand_id
1 'polypeptide(L)'
;MPQLELIEAIEKRLWKSADNLRANSNFASNEYFLPVMGLIFLRHAYSRYLLLKDEIEKTLPKRGGKTRALTKEDFSQKSAIYLRHEAQYDYLVSLPDSSDRAGAIIAAMESIEEDYNLKGVLPKEEYRAIENDVLKQTLQILNPDELKQASGDVFGRIYEYFLTQFADLKAHDNGEFFTPVSLVSLIANIIEPKDGIVLDPACGSGGMFVQSAHFVERLNQSPTEHLTFKGMEKNATTIRLAKMNLTVHGLEGDILKAITYYQDPHELFQKADYVMANPPFNVDEVDADKVKNDSRLPFGLPGVNKDEKVSNGNYLWISYFYSYLNEKGRAGFVMSSQASSAGRDEAKVRQKLVETGAVEVMVSIRSNFFYTRTVPCELWFLNKAKPEEMKDSVLMIDARNIFRKVTRKIYDFSPEQEQNILAIVWLYRGETERYLQLVSRYCKTMLKEAKSSVNSGDENLLNQFCQKMTLFLDSARPYIIRLAGDHAAKEIFSELEGEVTQVSEEITGFAKATSHELKLWEKQDTSNGGLKKAVDRLSSLADNSHALVTQVDLISKLATRLIETCEKDDQAKGSDLWSGRDMNRILKDAEGIREELVFDLKQVRYFWKQAHWLVERFPDGTYRDVEGLVKCVSRSEIESNDWSLTPGRYVGVAPEEVDEEFDFEEALRDIHIELEGLNAEAAELAGIIQKNFRELGI
;
A
#
# COMPACT_ATOMS: atom_id res chain seq x y z
N MET A 1 -2.82 9.80 5.72
CA MET A 1 -3.70 9.29 4.64
C MET A 1 -4.15 10.32 3.60
N PRO A 2 -4.23 11.65 3.86
CA PRO A 2 -4.41 12.64 2.78
C PRO A 2 -3.37 12.49 1.66
N GLN A 3 -2.16 12.08 2.06
CA GLN A 3 -1.07 11.74 1.15
C GLN A 3 -1.36 10.51 0.26
N LEU A 4 -2.09 9.50 0.74
CA LEU A 4 -2.43 8.29 -0.03
C LEU A 4 -3.49 8.58 -1.11
N GLU A 5 -4.52 9.36 -0.78
CA GLU A 5 -5.53 9.80 -1.77
C GLU A 5 -4.93 10.80 -2.78
N LEU A 6 -4.06 11.70 -2.31
CA LEU A 6 -3.26 12.55 -3.19
C LEU A 6 -2.38 11.70 -4.11
N ILE A 7 -1.75 10.64 -3.60
CA ILE A 7 -0.97 9.69 -4.39
C ILE A 7 -1.85 8.99 -5.43
N GLU A 8 -3.02 8.46 -5.06
CA GLU A 8 -3.92 7.79 -6.02
C GLU A 8 -4.43 8.74 -7.12
N ALA A 9 -4.76 9.98 -6.76
CA ALA A 9 -5.14 11.01 -7.72
C ALA A 9 -3.99 11.34 -8.68
N ILE A 10 -2.77 11.45 -8.14
CA ILE A 10 -1.54 11.62 -8.92
C ILE A 10 -1.33 10.42 -9.84
N GLU A 11 -1.38 9.18 -9.32
CA GLU A 11 -1.21 7.94 -10.07
C GLU A 11 -2.18 7.85 -11.25
N LYS A 12 -3.48 8.10 -11.03
CA LYS A 12 -4.50 8.14 -12.11
C LYS A 12 -4.18 9.21 -13.15
N ARG A 13 -3.77 10.39 -12.71
CA ARG A 13 -3.45 11.51 -13.61
C ARG A 13 -2.20 11.21 -14.44
N LEU A 14 -1.18 10.64 -13.82
CA LEU A 14 0.05 10.23 -14.48
C LEU A 14 -0.21 9.05 -15.43
N TRP A 15 -1.05 8.09 -15.05
CA TRP A 15 -1.43 6.98 -15.92
C TRP A 15 -2.16 7.47 -17.17
N LYS A 16 -3.05 8.44 -17.03
CA LYS A 16 -3.69 9.12 -18.18
C LYS A 16 -2.68 9.79 -19.11
N SER A 17 -1.56 10.29 -18.59
CA SER A 17 -0.43 10.80 -19.40
C SER A 17 0.26 9.69 -20.19
N ALA A 18 0.49 8.55 -19.55
CA ALA A 18 1.10 7.38 -20.16
C ALA A 18 0.18 6.81 -21.27
N ASP A 19 -1.13 6.82 -21.05
CA ASP A 19 -2.14 6.47 -22.05
C ASP A 19 -2.17 7.46 -23.24
N ASN A 20 -1.91 8.75 -23.02
CA ASN A 20 -1.76 9.73 -24.10
C ASN A 20 -0.55 9.38 -24.99
N LEU A 21 0.60 9.06 -24.40
CA LEU A 21 1.77 8.57 -25.14
C LEU A 21 1.45 7.32 -25.95
N ARG A 22 0.69 6.37 -25.38
CA ARG A 22 0.23 5.18 -26.10
C ARG A 22 -0.67 5.52 -27.29
N ALA A 23 -1.59 6.46 -27.14
CA ALA A 23 -2.56 6.82 -28.18
C ALA A 23 -1.95 7.64 -29.33
N ASN A 24 -0.91 8.43 -29.04
CA ASN A 24 -0.38 9.45 -29.95
C ASN A 24 1.08 9.20 -30.37
N SER A 25 1.63 7.99 -30.15
CA SER A 25 2.96 7.61 -30.65
C SER A 25 2.88 6.35 -31.52
N ASN A 26 3.94 6.07 -32.28
CA ASN A 26 4.05 4.86 -33.09
C ASN A 26 4.45 3.61 -32.27
N PHE A 27 4.50 3.71 -30.94
CA PHE A 27 4.93 2.61 -30.08
C PHE A 27 3.84 1.56 -29.87
N ALA A 28 4.25 0.29 -29.83
CA ALA A 28 3.42 -0.75 -29.26
C ALA A 28 3.29 -0.57 -27.74
N SER A 29 2.24 -1.16 -27.14
CA SER A 29 1.95 -1.04 -25.69
C SER A 29 3.10 -1.46 -24.76
N ASN A 30 4.06 -2.25 -25.25
CA ASN A 30 5.23 -2.72 -24.52
C ASN A 30 6.50 -1.85 -24.71
N GLU A 31 6.47 -0.85 -25.61
CA GLU A 31 7.62 -0.03 -26.01
C GLU A 31 7.62 1.37 -25.39
N TYR A 32 6.45 1.99 -25.19
CA TYR A 32 6.36 3.36 -24.62
C TYR A 32 6.71 3.43 -23.12
N PHE A 33 6.68 2.29 -22.45
CA PHE A 33 6.99 2.14 -21.03
C PHE A 33 8.33 2.76 -20.64
N LEU A 34 9.39 2.45 -21.39
CA LEU A 34 10.74 2.81 -20.98
C LEU A 34 10.99 4.34 -21.05
N PRO A 35 10.56 5.05 -22.12
CA PRO A 35 10.50 6.50 -22.13
C PRO A 35 9.75 7.11 -20.94
N VAL A 36 8.58 6.56 -20.57
CA VAL A 36 7.78 7.04 -19.43
C VAL A 36 8.55 6.89 -18.14
N MET A 37 9.11 5.70 -17.87
CA MET A 37 9.93 5.46 -16.67
C MET A 37 11.15 6.38 -16.60
N GLY A 38 11.78 6.67 -17.73
CA GLY A 38 12.89 7.62 -17.78
C GLY A 38 12.46 9.05 -17.42
N LEU A 39 11.31 9.51 -17.89
CA LEU A 39 10.80 10.85 -17.53
C LEU A 39 10.37 10.91 -16.06
N ILE A 40 9.79 9.85 -15.51
CA ILE A 40 9.48 9.76 -14.08
C ILE A 40 10.77 9.74 -13.25
N PHE A 41 11.78 8.98 -13.68
CA PHE A 41 13.12 8.98 -13.09
C PHE A 41 13.69 10.40 -13.01
N LEU A 42 13.69 11.13 -14.13
CA LEU A 42 14.24 12.47 -14.20
C LEU A 42 13.45 13.45 -13.33
N ARG A 43 12.11 13.30 -13.32
CA ARG A 43 11.24 14.12 -12.48
C ARG A 43 11.53 13.92 -11.00
N HIS A 44 11.72 12.66 -10.58
CA HIS A 44 12.06 12.32 -9.21
C HIS A 44 13.42 12.88 -8.81
N ALA A 45 14.45 12.65 -9.65
CA ALA A 45 15.79 13.18 -9.44
C ALA A 45 15.73 14.71 -9.25
N TYR A 46 14.91 15.41 -10.03
CA TYR A 46 14.74 16.86 -9.90
C TYR A 46 14.00 17.27 -8.62
N SER A 47 12.93 16.58 -8.21
CA SER A 47 12.28 16.87 -6.92
C SER A 47 13.24 16.68 -5.75
N ARG A 48 14.02 15.59 -5.74
CA ARG A 48 15.05 15.37 -4.70
C ARG A 48 16.16 16.42 -4.75
N TYR A 49 16.58 16.82 -5.94
CA TYR A 49 17.55 17.89 -6.12
C TYR A 49 17.03 19.20 -5.49
N LEU A 50 15.79 19.61 -5.77
CA LEU A 50 15.20 20.82 -5.21
C LEU A 50 15.09 20.79 -3.68
N LEU A 51 14.61 19.67 -3.12
CA LEU A 51 14.47 19.51 -1.67
C LEU A 51 15.80 19.69 -0.93
N LEU A 52 16.87 19.11 -1.48
CA LEU A 52 18.18 19.13 -0.82
C LEU A 52 19.03 20.35 -1.17
N LYS A 53 18.77 21.00 -2.32
CA LYS A 53 19.55 22.16 -2.77
C LYS A 53 19.61 23.25 -1.70
N ASP A 54 18.46 23.65 -1.16
CA ASP A 54 18.38 24.71 -0.14
C ASP A 54 19.08 24.33 1.16
N GLU A 55 19.06 23.04 1.53
CA GLU A 55 19.77 22.53 2.71
C GLU A 55 21.28 22.52 2.49
N ILE A 56 21.73 22.02 1.34
CA ILE A 56 23.13 21.95 0.95
C ILE A 56 23.72 23.36 0.88
N GLU A 57 23.06 24.29 0.19
CA GLU A 57 23.53 25.68 0.03
C GLU A 57 23.76 26.40 1.38
N LYS A 58 22.96 26.08 2.41
CA LYS A 58 23.13 26.61 3.77
C LYS A 58 24.40 26.08 4.46
N THR A 59 24.84 24.87 4.11
CA THR A 59 26.02 24.22 4.70
C THR A 59 27.32 24.50 3.92
N LEU A 60 27.23 25.03 2.71
CA LEU A 60 28.39 25.30 1.88
C LEU A 60 29.29 26.43 2.44
N PRO A 61 30.63 26.25 2.39
CA PRO A 61 31.56 27.25 2.90
C PRO A 61 31.51 28.53 2.04
N LYS A 62 31.53 29.68 2.71
CA LYS A 62 31.59 31.01 2.07
C LYS A 62 33.03 31.52 2.07
N ARG A 63 33.53 31.96 0.91
CA ARG A 63 34.80 32.69 0.80
C ARG A 63 34.53 34.07 0.24
N GLY A 64 34.90 35.12 0.98
CA GLY A 64 34.66 36.51 0.56
C GLY A 64 33.18 36.86 0.38
N GLY A 65 32.28 36.24 1.15
CA GLY A 65 30.83 36.46 1.07
C GLY A 65 30.10 35.73 -0.06
N LYS A 66 30.82 35.02 -0.95
CA LYS A 66 30.23 34.20 -2.01
C LYS A 66 30.26 32.71 -1.62
N THR A 67 29.11 32.05 -1.77
CA THR A 67 28.99 30.59 -1.68
C THR A 67 29.60 29.97 -2.93
N ARG A 68 30.35 28.86 -2.80
CA ARG A 68 30.85 28.12 -3.96
C ARG A 68 29.70 27.48 -4.75
N ALA A 69 29.95 27.11 -6.00
CA ALA A 69 28.99 26.35 -6.80
C ALA A 69 28.73 24.95 -6.20
N LEU A 70 27.52 24.47 -6.41
CA LEU A 70 27.10 23.10 -6.08
C LEU A 70 27.84 22.09 -6.95
N THR A 71 28.31 21.00 -6.36
CA THR A 71 28.95 19.89 -7.07
C THR A 71 28.18 18.59 -6.90
N LYS A 72 28.56 17.58 -7.67
CA LYS A 72 28.02 16.22 -7.58
C LYS A 72 28.15 15.65 -6.17
N GLU A 73 29.32 15.82 -5.56
CA GLU A 73 29.64 15.26 -4.24
C GLU A 73 28.71 15.78 -3.14
N ASP A 74 28.26 17.04 -3.25
CA ASP A 74 27.34 17.65 -2.30
C ASP A 74 26.00 16.91 -2.22
N PHE A 75 25.52 16.41 -3.36
CA PHE A 75 24.26 15.67 -3.46
C PHE A 75 24.45 14.18 -3.18
N SER A 76 25.55 13.59 -3.63
CA SER A 76 25.86 12.17 -3.37
C SER A 76 25.94 11.84 -1.88
N GLN A 77 26.44 12.76 -1.05
CA GLN A 77 26.47 12.60 0.42
C GLN A 77 25.07 12.56 1.06
N LYS A 78 24.04 12.99 0.34
CA LYS A 78 22.64 13.01 0.78
C LYS A 78 21.79 12.00 -0.01
N SER A 79 22.43 11.03 -0.67
CA SER A 79 21.81 10.01 -1.50
C SER A 79 20.89 10.62 -2.58
N ALA A 80 21.37 11.67 -3.26
CA ALA A 80 20.64 12.35 -4.32
C ALA A 80 21.48 12.57 -5.57
N ILE A 81 20.78 12.70 -6.70
CA ILE A 81 21.37 12.98 -8.01
C ILE A 81 21.54 14.49 -8.17
N TYR A 82 22.76 14.92 -8.49
CA TYR A 82 23.05 16.26 -8.97
C TYR A 82 22.58 16.40 -10.41
N LEU A 83 21.87 17.49 -10.71
CA LEU A 83 21.38 17.79 -12.05
C LEU A 83 22.02 19.07 -12.58
N ARG A 84 22.70 18.95 -13.72
CA ARG A 84 23.12 20.09 -14.54
C ARG A 84 21.89 20.89 -14.98
N HIS A 85 22.04 22.19 -15.24
CA HIS A 85 20.90 23.07 -15.57
C HIS A 85 20.04 22.53 -16.72
N GLU A 86 20.69 22.01 -17.77
CA GLU A 86 20.05 21.45 -18.95
C GLU A 86 19.32 20.12 -18.68
N ALA A 87 19.65 19.45 -17.57
CA ALA A 87 18.99 18.23 -17.10
C ALA A 87 17.86 18.50 -16.08
N GLN A 88 17.64 19.76 -15.69
CA GLN A 88 16.56 20.11 -14.77
C GLN A 88 15.21 20.03 -15.45
N TYR A 89 14.21 19.51 -14.75
CA TYR A 89 12.91 19.21 -15.34
C TYR A 89 12.19 20.49 -15.83
N ASP A 90 12.28 21.58 -15.06
CA ASP A 90 11.68 22.86 -15.45
C ASP A 90 12.32 23.45 -16.71
N TYR A 91 13.64 23.25 -16.91
CA TYR A 91 14.31 23.67 -18.14
C TYR A 91 13.70 22.94 -19.35
N LEU A 92 13.56 21.61 -19.28
CA LEU A 92 12.96 20.81 -20.34
C LEU A 92 11.49 21.17 -20.61
N VAL A 93 10.72 21.54 -19.58
CA VAL A 93 9.35 22.03 -19.72
C VAL A 93 9.30 23.41 -20.38
N SER A 94 10.30 24.27 -20.14
CA SER A 94 10.34 25.65 -20.65
C SER A 94 10.78 25.79 -22.11
N LEU A 95 11.33 24.74 -22.74
CA LEU A 95 11.85 24.81 -24.10
C LEU A 95 10.78 25.26 -25.12
N PRO A 96 11.09 26.22 -26.02
CA PRO A 96 10.20 26.66 -27.09
C PRO A 96 9.76 25.51 -28.02
N ASP A 97 8.60 25.66 -28.66
CA ASP A 97 8.01 24.62 -29.54
C ASP A 97 8.90 24.27 -30.75
N SER A 98 9.73 25.21 -31.20
CA SER A 98 10.70 24.99 -32.28
C SER A 98 11.95 24.21 -31.86
N SER A 99 12.11 23.89 -30.57
CA SER A 99 13.31 23.23 -30.05
C SER A 99 13.22 21.71 -30.21
N ASP A 100 14.37 21.06 -30.43
CA ASP A 100 14.47 19.60 -30.41
C ASP A 100 14.39 19.09 -28.96
N ARG A 101 13.17 18.80 -28.49
CA ARG A 101 12.94 18.36 -27.11
C ARG A 101 13.44 16.95 -26.87
N ALA A 102 13.34 16.07 -27.87
CA ALA A 102 13.91 14.73 -27.79
C ALA A 102 15.43 14.79 -27.59
N GLY A 103 16.13 15.62 -28.38
CA GLY A 103 17.57 15.86 -28.21
C GLY A 103 17.93 16.42 -26.84
N ALA A 104 17.15 17.36 -26.30
CA ALA A 104 17.38 17.92 -24.97
C ALA A 104 17.19 16.88 -23.85
N ILE A 105 16.14 16.04 -23.93
CA ILE A 105 15.92 14.95 -22.97
C ILE A 105 17.07 13.94 -23.03
N ILE A 106 17.54 13.58 -24.23
CA ILE A 106 18.67 12.66 -24.40
C ILE A 106 19.93 13.22 -23.76
N ALA A 107 20.26 14.50 -24.02
CA ALA A 107 21.41 15.16 -23.41
C ALA A 107 21.31 15.20 -21.87
N ALA A 108 20.11 15.40 -21.33
CA ALA A 108 19.87 15.33 -19.89
C ALA A 108 20.19 13.93 -19.34
N MET A 109 19.68 12.86 -19.98
CA MET A 109 19.96 11.48 -19.56
C MET A 109 21.46 11.14 -19.67
N GLU A 110 22.11 11.51 -20.76
CA GLU A 110 23.55 11.30 -20.96
C GLU A 110 24.39 11.96 -19.86
N SER A 111 24.05 13.19 -19.48
CA SER A 111 24.75 13.89 -18.41
C SER A 111 24.66 13.16 -17.05
N ILE A 112 23.50 12.55 -16.76
CA ILE A 112 23.31 11.76 -15.54
C ILE A 112 24.06 10.44 -15.62
N GLU A 113 24.09 9.78 -16.79
CA GLU A 113 24.83 8.53 -16.98
C GLU A 113 26.34 8.71 -16.81
N GLU A 114 26.89 9.80 -17.32
CA GLU A 114 28.29 10.18 -17.12
C GLU A 114 28.64 10.34 -15.64
N ASP A 115 27.74 10.99 -14.89
CA ASP A 115 28.00 11.33 -13.50
C ASP A 115 27.79 10.12 -12.57
N TYR A 116 26.86 9.20 -12.83
CA TYR A 116 26.40 8.18 -11.84
C TYR A 116 26.62 6.70 -12.22
N ASN A 117 27.54 6.39 -13.13
CA ASN A 117 27.81 5.01 -13.58
C ASN A 117 26.56 4.27 -14.12
N LEU A 118 25.67 5.03 -14.77
CA LEU A 118 24.44 4.52 -15.38
C LEU A 118 24.58 4.34 -16.89
N LYS A 119 25.80 4.17 -17.38
CA LYS A 119 26.06 4.08 -18.83
C LYS A 119 25.19 3.00 -19.50
N GLY A 120 24.34 3.44 -20.43
CA GLY A 120 23.42 2.57 -21.17
C GLY A 120 22.17 2.13 -20.38
N VAL A 121 21.93 2.68 -19.20
CA VAL A 121 20.77 2.35 -18.36
C VAL A 121 19.57 3.21 -18.74
N LEU A 122 19.74 4.53 -18.84
CA LEU A 122 18.65 5.48 -19.08
C LEU A 122 18.20 5.42 -20.55
N PRO A 123 16.89 5.54 -20.83
CA PRO A 123 16.36 5.62 -22.19
C PRO A 123 16.92 6.84 -22.92
N LYS A 124 17.19 6.68 -24.22
CA LYS A 124 17.74 7.73 -25.08
C LYS A 124 17.07 7.69 -26.45
N GLU A 125 17.44 6.73 -27.29
CA GLU A 125 16.93 6.61 -28.67
C GLU A 125 15.41 6.45 -28.71
N GLU A 126 14.81 5.88 -27.66
CA GLU A 126 13.37 5.73 -27.54
C GLU A 126 12.64 7.11 -27.59
N TYR A 127 13.28 8.21 -27.18
CA TYR A 127 12.69 9.55 -27.27
C TYR A 127 12.64 10.10 -28.70
N ARG A 128 13.50 9.64 -29.62
CA ARG A 128 13.50 10.09 -31.02
C ARG A 128 12.28 9.62 -31.80
N ALA A 129 11.62 8.57 -31.32
CA ALA A 129 10.40 8.04 -31.92
C ALA A 129 9.10 8.71 -31.41
N ILE A 130 9.22 9.71 -30.51
CA ILE A 130 8.08 10.43 -29.95
C ILE A 130 8.02 11.84 -30.54
N GLU A 131 6.85 12.21 -31.04
CA GLU A 131 6.58 13.55 -31.57
C GLU A 131 6.81 14.65 -30.51
N ASN A 132 7.34 15.80 -30.94
CA ASN A 132 7.77 16.88 -30.05
C ASN A 132 6.63 17.40 -29.15
N ASP A 133 5.43 17.52 -29.72
CA ASP A 133 4.23 17.98 -29.01
C ASP A 133 3.78 16.99 -27.93
N VAL A 134 3.93 15.69 -28.19
CA VAL A 134 3.58 14.64 -27.23
C VAL A 134 4.59 14.63 -26.07
N LEU A 135 5.88 14.83 -26.34
CA LEU A 135 6.91 15.01 -25.31
C LEU A 135 6.61 16.25 -24.44
N LYS A 136 6.24 17.38 -25.07
CA LYS A 136 5.85 18.60 -24.36
C LYS A 136 4.68 18.35 -23.42
N GLN A 137 3.59 17.75 -23.90
CA GLN A 137 2.41 17.44 -23.08
C GLN A 137 2.77 16.51 -21.92
N THR A 138 3.56 15.47 -22.18
CA THR A 138 3.99 14.51 -21.15
C THR A 138 4.79 15.19 -20.04
N LEU A 139 5.79 16.00 -20.40
CA LEU A 139 6.58 16.78 -19.44
C LEU A 139 5.69 17.71 -18.61
N GLN A 140 4.69 18.36 -19.23
CA GLN A 140 3.77 19.24 -18.51
C GLN A 140 2.89 18.47 -17.51
N ILE A 141 2.37 17.31 -17.90
CA ILE A 141 1.53 16.48 -17.01
C ILE A 141 2.34 15.97 -15.80
N LEU A 142 3.64 15.73 -15.99
CA LEU A 142 4.57 15.33 -14.93
C LEU A 142 5.13 16.51 -14.10
N ASN A 143 4.80 17.77 -14.42
CA ASN A 143 5.35 18.95 -13.74
C ASN A 143 4.35 19.90 -13.02
N PRO A 144 3.32 19.40 -12.32
CA PRO A 144 2.49 20.27 -11.50
C PRO A 144 3.22 20.66 -10.19
N ASP A 145 2.72 21.69 -9.51
CA ASP A 145 3.34 22.19 -8.28
C ASP A 145 3.20 21.21 -7.10
N GLU A 146 2.14 20.40 -7.04
CA GLU A 146 1.99 19.39 -5.98
C GLU A 146 3.10 18.33 -6.06
N LEU A 147 3.50 17.94 -7.28
CA LEU A 147 4.63 17.04 -7.51
C LEU A 147 5.99 17.72 -7.25
N LYS A 148 6.08 19.05 -7.24
CA LYS A 148 7.34 19.75 -6.86
C LYS A 148 7.54 19.73 -5.36
N GLN A 149 6.46 19.74 -4.59
CA GLN A 149 6.48 19.76 -3.13
C GLN A 149 6.39 18.36 -2.50
N ALA A 150 6.09 17.33 -3.30
CA ALA A 150 6.04 15.95 -2.85
C ALA A 150 7.41 15.46 -2.34
N SER A 151 7.39 14.74 -1.21
CA SER A 151 8.60 14.14 -0.62
C SER A 151 9.16 13.02 -1.48
N GLY A 152 10.42 12.63 -1.24
CA GLY A 152 11.08 11.55 -1.96
C GLY A 152 10.32 10.21 -1.93
N ASP A 153 9.69 9.87 -0.80
CA ASP A 153 8.87 8.66 -0.62
C ASP A 153 7.69 8.61 -1.61
N VAL A 154 7.03 9.75 -1.87
CA VAL A 154 5.88 9.83 -2.79
C VAL A 154 6.25 9.38 -4.20
N PHE A 155 7.40 9.82 -4.69
CA PHE A 155 7.82 9.48 -6.05
C PHE A 155 8.43 8.09 -6.17
N GLY A 156 9.08 7.58 -5.13
CA GLY A 156 9.47 6.16 -5.09
C GLY A 156 8.24 5.28 -5.28
N ARG A 157 7.15 5.58 -4.56
CA ARG A 157 5.85 4.89 -4.73
C ARG A 157 5.25 5.07 -6.12
N ILE A 158 5.28 6.28 -6.69
CA ILE A 158 4.84 6.49 -8.08
C ILE A 158 5.66 5.62 -9.04
N TYR A 159 6.97 5.54 -8.86
CA TYR A 159 7.84 4.70 -9.69
C TYR A 159 7.47 3.22 -9.56
N GLU A 160 7.26 2.72 -8.33
CA GLU A 160 6.79 1.36 -8.05
C GLU A 160 5.39 1.09 -8.61
N TYR A 161 4.47 2.05 -8.53
CA TYR A 161 3.14 1.99 -9.14
C TYR A 161 3.25 1.80 -10.65
N PHE A 162 4.07 2.60 -11.32
CA PHE A 162 4.24 2.47 -12.76
C PHE A 162 4.90 1.14 -13.12
N LEU A 163 5.96 0.72 -12.41
CA LEU A 163 6.54 -0.62 -12.61
C LEU A 163 5.47 -1.72 -12.51
N THR A 164 4.54 -1.58 -11.57
CA THR A 164 3.40 -2.47 -11.38
C THR A 164 2.43 -2.43 -12.56
N GLN A 165 1.93 -1.25 -12.95
CA GLN A 165 0.98 -1.11 -14.06
C GLN A 165 1.56 -1.60 -15.39
N PHE A 166 2.86 -1.42 -15.60
CA PHE A 166 3.53 -1.88 -16.81
C PHE A 166 3.81 -3.39 -16.78
N ALA A 167 3.95 -4.00 -15.60
CA ALA A 167 3.97 -5.44 -15.47
C ALA A 167 2.63 -6.04 -15.93
N ASP A 168 1.49 -5.42 -15.59
CA ASP A 168 0.16 -5.85 -16.03
C ASP A 168 0.01 -5.81 -17.56
N LEU A 169 0.55 -4.79 -18.23
CA LEU A 169 0.51 -4.67 -19.69
C LEU A 169 1.45 -5.65 -20.42
N LYS A 170 2.57 -6.02 -19.79
CA LYS A 170 3.56 -6.96 -20.37
C LYS A 170 3.26 -8.43 -20.08
N ALA A 171 2.28 -8.74 -19.23
CA ALA A 171 1.97 -10.09 -18.78
C ALA A 171 1.30 -10.97 -19.85
N HIS A 172 2.03 -11.23 -20.94
CA HIS A 172 1.87 -12.43 -21.76
C HIS A 172 3.20 -13.21 -21.73
N ASP A 173 3.16 -14.35 -21.03
CA ASP A 173 3.90 -15.61 -21.26
C ASP A 173 5.12 -16.14 -20.46
N ASN A 174 5.71 -15.50 -19.44
CA ASN A 174 6.95 -16.08 -18.85
C ASN A 174 7.02 -16.36 -17.34
N GLY A 175 5.91 -16.29 -16.59
CA GLY A 175 5.91 -16.65 -15.16
C GLY A 175 6.76 -15.73 -14.25
N GLU A 176 7.18 -14.57 -14.77
CA GLU A 176 7.85 -13.49 -14.03
C GLU A 176 6.78 -12.57 -13.40
N PHE A 177 6.86 -12.37 -12.08
CA PHE A 177 5.88 -11.60 -11.33
C PHE A 177 6.53 -10.35 -10.74
N PHE A 178 5.91 -9.19 -10.93
CA PHE A 178 6.23 -8.04 -10.09
C PHE A 178 5.68 -8.31 -8.68
N THR A 179 6.54 -8.22 -7.67
CA THR A 179 6.17 -8.49 -6.28
C THR A 179 5.53 -7.24 -5.66
N PRO A 180 4.30 -7.34 -5.13
CA PRO A 180 3.66 -6.22 -4.46
C PRO A 180 4.49 -5.68 -3.29
N VAL A 181 4.52 -4.36 -3.15
CA VAL A 181 5.33 -3.64 -2.15
C VAL A 181 5.04 -4.13 -0.73
N SER A 182 3.76 -4.39 -0.40
CA SER A 182 3.38 -4.90 0.92
C SER A 182 3.97 -6.28 1.25
N LEU A 183 4.13 -7.17 0.25
CA LEU A 183 4.78 -8.47 0.46
C LEU A 183 6.28 -8.31 0.62
N VAL A 184 6.91 -7.47 -0.21
CA VAL A 184 8.34 -7.19 -0.12
C VAL A 184 8.69 -6.55 1.22
N SER A 185 7.88 -5.58 1.67
CA SER A 185 8.04 -4.93 2.98
C SER A 185 7.93 -5.95 4.12
N LEU A 186 6.91 -6.82 4.10
CA LEU A 186 6.77 -7.87 5.11
C LEU A 186 8.01 -8.79 5.14
N ILE A 187 8.53 -9.18 3.97
CA ILE A 187 9.74 -10.01 3.89
C ILE A 187 10.93 -9.29 4.54
N ALA A 188 11.18 -8.03 4.17
CA ALA A 188 12.29 -7.24 4.69
C ALA A 188 12.20 -7.06 6.21
N ASN A 189 11.01 -6.78 6.73
CA ASN A 189 10.80 -6.58 8.16
C ASN A 189 10.84 -7.88 9.00
N ILE A 190 10.65 -9.06 8.40
CA ILE A 190 10.82 -10.35 9.10
C ILE A 190 12.30 -10.75 9.15
N ILE A 191 13.06 -10.60 8.05
CA ILE A 191 14.47 -11.01 8.04
C ILE A 191 15.40 -9.96 8.67
N GLU A 192 15.01 -8.69 8.62
CA GLU A 192 15.71 -7.53 9.17
C GLU A 192 17.14 -7.34 8.63
N PRO A 193 17.31 -6.89 7.36
CA PRO A 193 18.62 -6.65 6.78
C PRO A 193 19.29 -5.42 7.40
N LYS A 194 20.20 -5.65 8.37
CA LYS A 194 20.86 -4.57 9.13
C LYS A 194 22.22 -4.17 8.55
N ASP A 195 23.01 -5.16 8.17
CA ASP A 195 24.38 -4.98 7.65
C ASP A 195 24.79 -6.20 6.84
N GLY A 196 25.55 -6.03 5.75
CA GLY A 196 26.14 -7.11 4.97
C GLY A 196 25.62 -7.26 3.54
N ILE A 197 25.77 -8.46 2.99
CA ILE A 197 25.44 -8.75 1.58
C ILE A 197 23.98 -9.19 1.47
N VAL A 198 23.19 -8.42 0.72
CA VAL A 198 21.82 -8.76 0.33
C VAL A 198 21.82 -9.26 -1.11
N LEU A 199 21.51 -10.53 -1.30
CA LEU A 199 21.43 -11.19 -2.59
C LEU A 199 19.98 -11.36 -3.03
N ASP A 200 19.67 -10.89 -4.25
CA ASP A 200 18.46 -11.32 -4.97
C ASP A 200 18.87 -12.01 -6.28
N PRO A 201 18.82 -13.35 -6.33
CA PRO A 201 19.25 -14.12 -7.48
C PRO A 201 18.22 -14.18 -8.62
N ALA A 202 17.09 -13.48 -8.49
CA ALA A 202 16.07 -13.28 -9.52
C ALA A 202 15.49 -11.87 -9.39
N CYS A 203 16.36 -10.86 -9.46
CA CYS A 203 16.08 -9.55 -8.86
C CYS A 203 14.98 -8.72 -9.52
N GLY A 204 14.56 -9.07 -10.74
CA GLY A 204 13.55 -8.31 -11.45
C GLY A 204 13.92 -6.82 -11.47
N SER A 205 12.96 -5.96 -11.12
CA SER A 205 13.14 -4.51 -11.04
C SER A 205 13.80 -4.00 -9.74
N GLY A 206 14.41 -4.88 -8.93
CA GLY A 206 15.16 -4.49 -7.73
C GLY A 206 14.31 -4.07 -6.52
N GLY A 207 13.01 -4.41 -6.48
CA GLY A 207 12.13 -4.02 -5.37
C GLY A 207 12.56 -4.55 -4.00
N MET A 208 13.13 -5.76 -3.94
CA MET A 208 13.65 -6.36 -2.69
C MET A 208 14.76 -5.51 -2.06
N PHE A 209 15.64 -4.93 -2.87
CA PHE A 209 16.73 -4.07 -2.41
C PHE A 209 16.22 -2.73 -1.88
N VAL A 210 15.25 -2.12 -2.58
CA VAL A 210 14.63 -0.85 -2.15
C VAL A 210 14.01 -0.99 -0.75
N GLN A 211 13.24 -2.04 -0.52
CA GLN A 211 12.61 -2.26 0.79
C GLN A 211 13.62 -2.66 1.89
N SER A 212 14.72 -3.34 1.52
CA SER A 212 15.84 -3.57 2.44
C SER A 212 16.50 -2.26 2.86
N ALA A 213 16.69 -1.33 1.94
CA ALA A 213 17.22 -0.01 2.26
C ALA A 213 16.26 0.78 3.16
N HIS A 214 14.96 0.78 2.86
CA HIS A 214 13.96 1.43 3.72
C HIS A 214 13.94 0.87 5.15
N PHE A 215 14.25 -0.41 5.35
CA PHE A 215 14.42 -0.97 6.68
C PHE A 215 15.57 -0.29 7.45
N VAL A 216 16.73 -0.12 6.82
CA VAL A 216 17.90 0.56 7.42
C VAL A 216 17.63 2.06 7.64
N GLU A 217 16.97 2.73 6.70
CA GLU A 217 16.59 4.14 6.84
C GLU A 217 15.66 4.38 8.04
N ARG A 218 14.73 3.46 8.32
CA ARG A 218 13.87 3.53 9.52
C ARG A 218 14.66 3.42 10.83
N LEU A 219 15.85 2.86 10.80
CA LEU A 219 16.79 2.85 11.93
C LEU A 219 17.64 4.14 12.00
N ASN A 220 17.37 5.13 11.11
CA ASN A 220 18.14 6.36 10.93
C ASN A 220 19.60 6.10 10.54
N GLN A 221 19.84 5.04 9.76
CA GLN A 221 21.15 4.64 9.26
C GLN A 221 21.23 4.79 7.74
N SER A 222 22.46 4.86 7.20
CA SER A 222 22.69 4.96 5.75
C SER A 222 22.69 3.57 5.09
N PRO A 223 21.76 3.26 4.18
CA PRO A 223 21.75 1.95 3.51
C PRO A 223 23.04 1.66 2.74
N THR A 224 23.64 2.67 2.10
CA THR A 224 24.85 2.52 1.27
C THR A 224 26.11 2.25 2.09
N GLU A 225 26.10 2.56 3.39
CA GLU A 225 27.21 2.24 4.29
C GLU A 225 27.08 0.84 4.91
N HIS A 226 25.86 0.32 4.98
CA HIS A 226 25.55 -0.93 5.68
C HIS A 226 25.25 -2.12 4.77
N LEU A 227 24.65 -1.89 3.59
CA LEU A 227 24.19 -2.96 2.72
C LEU A 227 24.93 -2.97 1.38
N THR A 228 25.33 -4.17 0.97
CA THR A 228 25.84 -4.43 -0.38
C THR A 228 24.82 -5.23 -1.17
N PHE A 229 24.22 -4.63 -2.20
CA PHE A 229 23.22 -5.27 -3.05
C PHE A 229 23.86 -6.02 -4.21
N LYS A 230 23.58 -7.33 -4.30
CA LYS A 230 24.05 -8.22 -5.38
C LYS A 230 22.83 -8.85 -6.06
N GLY A 231 22.72 -8.70 -7.38
CA GLY A 231 21.55 -9.15 -8.13
C GLY A 231 21.88 -9.98 -9.36
N MET A 232 20.99 -10.90 -9.73
CA MET A 232 21.00 -11.61 -11.02
C MET A 232 19.64 -11.51 -11.71
N GLU A 233 19.65 -11.17 -12.98
CA GLU A 233 18.45 -11.08 -13.82
C GLU A 233 18.81 -11.48 -15.26
N LYS A 234 17.95 -12.22 -15.97
CA LYS A 234 18.25 -12.68 -17.34
C LYS A 234 17.90 -11.63 -18.40
N ASN A 235 16.91 -10.78 -18.14
CA ASN A 235 16.38 -9.79 -19.07
C ASN A 235 17.13 -8.46 -18.95
N ALA A 236 17.79 -8.04 -20.04
CA ALA A 236 18.59 -6.81 -20.05
C ALA A 236 17.76 -5.53 -19.82
N THR A 237 16.52 -5.49 -20.32
CA THR A 237 15.61 -4.36 -20.06
C THR A 237 15.22 -4.31 -18.58
N THR A 238 14.94 -5.46 -17.97
CA THR A 238 14.63 -5.55 -16.54
C THR A 238 15.81 -5.11 -15.67
N ILE A 239 17.04 -5.45 -16.04
CA ILE A 239 18.25 -4.92 -15.37
C ILE A 239 18.32 -3.40 -15.45
N ARG A 240 17.99 -2.79 -16.60
CA ARG A 240 17.94 -1.32 -16.74
C ARG A 240 16.92 -0.72 -15.77
N LEU A 241 15.73 -1.32 -15.65
CA LEU A 241 14.71 -0.88 -14.69
C LEU A 241 15.19 -0.99 -13.26
N ALA A 242 15.83 -2.10 -12.90
CA ALA A 242 16.34 -2.30 -11.55
C ALA A 242 17.39 -1.26 -11.17
N LYS A 243 18.33 -0.98 -12.08
CA LYS A 243 19.34 0.05 -11.87
C LYS A 243 18.72 1.44 -11.74
N MET A 244 17.76 1.80 -12.60
CA MET A 244 17.04 3.07 -12.47
C MET A 244 16.29 3.16 -11.13
N ASN A 245 15.59 2.09 -10.74
CA ASN A 245 14.84 2.03 -9.49
C ASN A 245 15.77 2.25 -8.28
N LEU A 246 16.89 1.52 -8.22
CA LEU A 246 17.88 1.71 -7.15
C LEU A 246 18.39 3.15 -7.10
N THR A 247 18.78 3.73 -8.24
CA THR A 247 19.35 5.08 -8.28
C THR A 247 18.33 6.17 -7.91
N VAL A 248 17.05 6.01 -8.26
CA VAL A 248 15.95 6.89 -7.80
C VAL A 248 15.91 6.91 -6.28
N HIS A 249 16.09 5.75 -5.65
CA HIS A 249 16.14 5.63 -4.20
C HIS A 249 17.51 5.97 -3.59
N GLY A 250 18.47 6.47 -4.39
CA GLY A 250 19.81 6.83 -3.92
C GLY A 250 20.69 5.62 -3.58
N LEU A 251 20.37 4.46 -4.17
CA LEU A 251 21.05 3.18 -3.96
C LEU A 251 21.87 2.78 -5.18
N GLU A 252 22.89 1.95 -4.95
CA GLU A 252 23.66 1.27 -5.98
C GLU A 252 23.57 -0.25 -5.79
N GLY A 253 23.53 -1.00 -6.88
CA GLY A 253 23.49 -2.46 -6.82
C GLY A 253 24.26 -3.10 -7.97
N ASP A 254 25.00 -4.15 -7.66
CA ASP A 254 25.76 -4.92 -8.64
C ASP A 254 24.86 -6.01 -9.24
N ILE A 255 24.12 -5.62 -10.28
CA ILE A 255 23.16 -6.47 -10.97
C ILE A 255 23.77 -6.99 -12.27
N LEU A 256 23.93 -8.31 -12.37
CA LEU A 256 24.56 -9.00 -13.50
C LEU A 256 23.53 -9.77 -14.33
N LYS A 257 23.76 -9.83 -15.65
CA LYS A 257 22.95 -10.65 -16.55
C LYS A 257 23.31 -12.12 -16.39
N ALA A 258 22.38 -12.92 -15.86
CA ALA A 258 22.61 -14.35 -15.65
C ALA A 258 21.32 -15.18 -15.70
N ILE A 259 21.45 -16.44 -16.08
CA ILE A 259 20.42 -17.46 -15.80
C ILE A 259 20.90 -18.26 -14.59
N THR A 260 20.34 -17.97 -13.42
CA THR A 260 20.85 -18.46 -12.12
C THR A 260 20.95 -20.00 -12.04
N TYR A 261 20.06 -20.72 -12.73
CA TYR A 261 20.13 -22.18 -12.83
C TYR A 261 21.51 -22.68 -13.33
N TYR A 262 22.15 -21.93 -14.23
CA TYR A 262 23.37 -22.37 -14.91
C TYR A 262 24.60 -21.51 -14.59
N GLN A 263 24.40 -20.36 -13.95
CA GLN A 263 25.43 -19.35 -13.76
C GLN A 263 25.34 -18.76 -12.34
N ASP A 264 26.50 -18.54 -11.72
CA ASP A 264 26.65 -17.85 -10.43
C ASP A 264 27.81 -16.83 -10.53
N PRO A 265 27.67 -15.76 -11.34
CA PRO A 265 28.77 -14.85 -11.62
C PRO A 265 29.27 -14.07 -10.38
N HIS A 266 28.47 -13.97 -9.32
CA HIS A 266 28.88 -13.34 -8.06
C HIS A 266 29.64 -14.31 -7.13
N GLU A 267 29.62 -15.62 -7.41
CA GLU A 267 30.28 -16.66 -6.61
C GLU A 267 29.94 -16.59 -5.11
N LEU A 268 28.65 -16.42 -4.79
CA LEU A 268 28.19 -16.13 -3.42
C LEU A 268 27.81 -17.37 -2.60
N PHE A 269 28.12 -18.58 -3.07
CA PHE A 269 27.84 -19.81 -2.33
C PHE A 269 28.34 -19.72 -0.87
N GLN A 270 27.41 -19.83 0.09
CA GLN A 270 27.60 -19.69 1.55
C GLN A 270 28.18 -18.35 2.02
N LYS A 271 28.02 -17.26 1.28
CA LYS A 271 28.59 -15.94 1.61
C LYS A 271 27.56 -14.88 1.94
N ALA A 272 26.32 -14.99 1.46
CA ALA A 272 25.30 -13.97 1.63
C ALA A 272 24.77 -13.93 3.08
N ASP A 273 24.61 -12.73 3.63
CA ASP A 273 23.95 -12.50 4.92
C ASP A 273 22.43 -12.55 4.76
N TYR A 274 21.93 -12.06 3.64
CA TYR A 274 20.51 -12.07 3.32
C TYR A 274 20.26 -12.56 1.91
N VAL A 275 19.22 -13.39 1.74
CA VAL A 275 18.66 -13.72 0.43
C VAL A 275 17.19 -13.32 0.39
N MET A 276 16.82 -12.47 -0.57
CA MET A 276 15.44 -12.06 -0.78
C MET A 276 15.06 -12.28 -2.24
N ALA A 277 13.92 -12.90 -2.51
CA ALA A 277 13.56 -13.22 -3.88
C ALA A 277 12.06 -13.46 -4.09
N ASN A 278 11.61 -13.22 -5.32
CA ASN A 278 10.39 -13.78 -5.88
C ASN A 278 10.73 -14.40 -7.23
N PRO A 279 11.21 -15.66 -7.27
CA PRO A 279 11.64 -16.28 -8.50
C PRO A 279 10.46 -16.68 -9.39
N PRO A 280 10.69 -16.98 -10.68
CA PRO A 280 9.63 -17.51 -11.54
C PRO A 280 9.11 -18.85 -11.01
N PHE A 281 7.78 -18.95 -10.88
CA PHE A 281 7.13 -20.14 -10.30
C PHE A 281 6.98 -21.27 -11.31
N ASN A 282 7.10 -22.50 -10.82
CA ASN A 282 6.74 -23.74 -11.50
C ASN A 282 7.44 -23.93 -12.87
N VAL A 283 8.66 -23.42 -13.03
CA VAL A 283 9.47 -23.63 -14.24
C VAL A 283 9.79 -25.13 -14.36
N ASP A 284 9.49 -25.74 -15.50
CA ASP A 284 9.60 -27.20 -15.74
C ASP A 284 10.59 -27.60 -16.85
N GLU A 285 11.25 -26.61 -17.46
CA GLU A 285 12.18 -26.80 -18.59
C GLU A 285 13.67 -26.65 -18.22
N VAL A 286 14.01 -26.73 -16.92
CA VAL A 286 15.41 -26.65 -16.48
C VAL A 286 16.11 -27.98 -16.77
N ASP A 287 17.25 -27.92 -17.46
CA ASP A 287 18.04 -29.09 -17.86
C ASP A 287 18.65 -29.79 -16.63
N ALA A 288 18.16 -30.99 -16.30
CA ALA A 288 18.57 -31.72 -15.10
C ALA A 288 20.05 -32.11 -15.13
N ASP A 289 20.57 -32.46 -16.31
CA ASP A 289 21.94 -32.91 -16.47
C ASP A 289 22.96 -31.80 -16.21
N LYS A 290 22.58 -30.56 -16.49
CA LYS A 290 23.42 -29.39 -16.22
C LYS A 290 23.45 -28.99 -14.74
N VAL A 291 22.40 -29.28 -13.99
CA VAL A 291 22.27 -28.82 -12.58
C VAL A 291 22.48 -29.93 -11.54
N LYS A 292 22.39 -31.21 -11.90
CA LYS A 292 22.44 -32.34 -10.94
C LYS A 292 23.68 -32.41 -10.05
N ASN A 293 24.81 -31.83 -10.48
CA ASN A 293 26.06 -31.81 -9.73
C ASN A 293 26.38 -30.43 -9.13
N ASP A 294 25.43 -29.50 -9.15
CA ASP A 294 25.61 -28.16 -8.60
C ASP A 294 25.70 -28.21 -7.07
N SER A 295 26.76 -27.62 -6.51
CA SER A 295 26.97 -27.56 -5.05
C SER A 295 25.87 -26.80 -4.32
N ARG A 296 25.10 -25.97 -5.04
CA ARG A 296 23.94 -25.23 -4.53
C ARG A 296 22.70 -26.10 -4.32
N LEU A 297 22.76 -27.41 -4.60
CA LEU A 297 21.70 -28.38 -4.33
C LEU A 297 22.01 -29.30 -3.13
N PRO A 298 22.14 -28.77 -1.89
CA PRO A 298 22.53 -29.58 -0.73
C PRO A 298 21.50 -30.66 -0.36
N PHE A 299 20.26 -30.53 -0.82
CA PHE A 299 19.16 -31.46 -0.55
C PHE A 299 18.94 -32.48 -1.66
N GLY A 300 19.72 -32.40 -2.74
CA GLY A 300 19.56 -33.19 -3.95
C GLY A 300 18.62 -32.56 -4.97
N LEU A 301 18.49 -33.21 -6.12
CA LEU A 301 17.68 -32.75 -7.23
C LEU A 301 16.17 -33.01 -6.96
N PRO A 302 15.27 -32.06 -7.25
CA PRO A 302 13.82 -32.31 -7.26
C PRO A 302 13.41 -33.24 -8.40
N GLY A 303 12.10 -33.47 -8.57
CA GLY A 303 11.56 -34.38 -9.57
C GLY A 303 12.07 -34.07 -10.99
N VAL A 304 12.34 -35.11 -11.77
CA VAL A 304 12.76 -35.02 -13.18
C VAL A 304 11.68 -35.69 -14.04
N ASN A 305 11.26 -34.99 -15.09
CA ASN A 305 10.27 -35.48 -16.04
C ASN A 305 10.90 -36.46 -17.06
N LYS A 306 10.09 -36.97 -18.00
CA LYS A 306 10.54 -37.95 -18.99
C LYS A 306 11.52 -37.38 -20.02
N ASP A 307 11.58 -36.07 -20.16
CA ASP A 307 12.43 -35.34 -21.09
C ASP A 307 13.73 -34.85 -20.43
N GLU A 308 14.09 -35.45 -19.28
CA GLU A 308 15.28 -35.14 -18.49
C GLU A 308 15.33 -33.66 -18.05
N LYS A 309 14.15 -33.05 -17.83
CA LYS A 309 14.02 -31.71 -17.25
C LYS A 309 13.50 -31.79 -15.83
N VAL A 310 13.95 -30.85 -14.99
CA VAL A 310 13.41 -30.69 -13.65
C VAL A 310 11.95 -30.27 -13.74
N SER A 311 11.04 -31.08 -13.21
CA SER A 311 9.58 -30.86 -13.30
C SER A 311 9.07 -29.75 -12.40
N ASN A 312 9.89 -29.25 -11.46
CA ASN A 312 9.50 -28.18 -10.55
C ASN A 312 10.71 -27.33 -10.11
N GLY A 313 10.92 -26.22 -10.81
CA GLY A 313 12.01 -25.27 -10.54
C GLY A 313 11.92 -24.57 -9.18
N ASN A 314 10.78 -24.62 -8.47
CA ASN A 314 10.66 -24.00 -7.14
C ASN A 314 11.68 -24.59 -6.16
N TYR A 315 11.89 -25.90 -6.21
CA TYR A 315 12.81 -26.58 -5.29
C TYR A 315 14.29 -26.44 -5.67
N LEU A 316 14.59 -26.07 -6.93
CA LEU A 316 15.92 -25.57 -7.28
C LEU A 316 16.17 -24.23 -6.59
N TRP A 317 15.23 -23.28 -6.72
CA TRP A 317 15.34 -21.97 -6.10
C TRP A 317 15.46 -22.04 -4.58
N ILE A 318 14.59 -22.79 -3.91
CA ILE A 318 14.63 -22.97 -2.44
C ILE A 318 16.00 -23.52 -2.01
N SER A 319 16.53 -24.51 -2.72
CA SER A 319 17.86 -25.07 -2.44
C SER A 319 18.97 -24.04 -2.65
N TYR A 320 18.90 -23.28 -3.75
CA TYR A 320 19.86 -22.22 -4.05
C TYR A 320 19.85 -21.14 -2.97
N PHE A 321 18.68 -20.64 -2.58
CA PHE A 321 18.54 -19.62 -1.54
C PHE A 321 19.20 -20.07 -0.24
N TYR A 322 18.90 -21.28 0.22
CA TYR A 322 19.55 -21.85 1.41
C TYR A 322 21.07 -21.95 1.23
N SER A 323 21.54 -22.38 0.07
CA SER A 323 22.96 -22.61 -0.21
C SER A 323 23.79 -21.32 -0.27
N TYR A 324 23.18 -20.21 -0.64
CA TYR A 324 23.85 -18.90 -0.69
C TYR A 324 24.08 -18.32 0.70
N LEU A 325 23.26 -18.66 1.69
CA LEU A 325 23.36 -18.12 3.04
C LEU A 325 24.62 -18.61 3.76
N ASN A 326 25.33 -17.68 4.40
CA ASN A 326 26.36 -17.99 5.38
C ASN A 326 25.75 -18.58 6.68
N GLU A 327 26.54 -18.89 7.70
CA GLU A 327 26.03 -19.54 8.93
C GLU A 327 25.06 -18.67 9.74
N LYS A 328 25.11 -17.34 9.59
CA LYS A 328 24.20 -16.39 10.24
C LYS A 328 23.09 -15.89 9.31
N GLY A 329 23.09 -16.37 8.08
CA GLY A 329 22.27 -15.82 7.03
C GLY A 329 20.78 -16.08 7.23
N ARG A 330 19.96 -15.14 6.75
CA ARG A 330 18.51 -15.24 6.72
C ARG A 330 17.99 -15.09 5.31
N ALA A 331 16.99 -15.87 4.93
CA ALA A 331 16.30 -15.69 3.67
C ALA A 331 14.82 -15.42 3.90
N GLY A 332 14.23 -14.63 3.00
CA GLY A 332 12.81 -14.40 2.94
C GLY A 332 12.38 -14.32 1.49
N PHE A 333 11.47 -15.19 1.05
CA PHE A 333 11.14 -15.29 -0.36
C PHE A 333 9.71 -15.75 -0.60
N VAL A 334 9.21 -15.44 -1.79
CA VAL A 334 7.87 -15.83 -2.23
C VAL A 334 7.93 -17.16 -2.97
N MET A 335 6.98 -18.05 -2.71
CA MET A 335 6.74 -19.25 -3.50
C MET A 335 5.26 -19.43 -3.81
N SER A 336 4.94 -20.11 -4.91
CA SER A 336 3.61 -20.68 -5.15
C SER A 336 3.18 -21.55 -3.96
N SER A 337 1.91 -21.47 -3.53
CA SER A 337 1.39 -22.31 -2.43
C SER A 337 1.49 -23.82 -2.72
N GLN A 338 1.67 -24.22 -3.99
CA GLN A 338 1.94 -25.62 -4.33
C GLN A 338 3.30 -26.10 -3.79
N ALA A 339 4.27 -25.20 -3.59
CA ALA A 339 5.60 -25.57 -3.12
C ALA A 339 5.55 -26.18 -1.72
N SER A 340 4.73 -25.69 -0.79
CA SER A 340 4.72 -26.19 0.60
C SER A 340 4.11 -27.56 0.78
N SER A 341 3.31 -28.02 -0.18
CA SER A 341 2.57 -29.29 -0.10
C SER A 341 2.90 -30.27 -1.22
N ALA A 342 3.84 -29.94 -2.11
CA ALA A 342 4.25 -30.82 -3.21
C ALA A 342 4.69 -32.20 -2.69
N GLY A 343 4.19 -33.27 -3.32
CA GLY A 343 4.48 -34.66 -2.92
C GLY A 343 5.79 -35.21 -3.51
N ARG A 344 5.98 -36.54 -3.43
CA ARG A 344 7.05 -37.29 -4.12
C ARG A 344 8.46 -36.75 -3.85
N ASP A 345 9.22 -36.42 -4.90
CA ASP A 345 10.64 -36.04 -4.78
C ASP A 345 10.79 -34.63 -4.19
N GLU A 346 9.85 -33.73 -4.45
CA GLU A 346 9.76 -32.43 -3.80
C GLU A 346 9.57 -32.57 -2.27
N ALA A 347 8.77 -33.53 -1.83
CA ALA A 347 8.61 -33.82 -0.41
C ALA A 347 9.93 -34.28 0.25
N LYS A 348 10.78 -35.04 -0.46
CA LYS A 348 12.10 -35.46 0.03
C LYS A 348 13.06 -34.28 0.16
N VAL A 349 13.04 -33.35 -0.81
CA VAL A 349 13.85 -32.12 -0.74
C VAL A 349 13.38 -31.25 0.44
N ARG A 350 12.07 -31.08 0.60
CA ARG A 350 11.46 -30.33 1.71
C ARG A 350 11.78 -30.95 3.06
N GLN A 351 11.67 -32.27 3.18
CA GLN A 351 12.07 -33.01 4.39
C GLN A 351 13.50 -32.65 4.81
N LYS A 352 14.48 -32.80 3.90
CA LYS A 352 15.88 -32.50 4.22
C LYS A 352 16.09 -31.03 4.59
N LEU A 353 15.38 -30.10 3.95
CA LEU A 353 15.41 -28.68 4.31
C LEU A 353 14.88 -28.47 5.74
N VAL A 354 13.73 -29.05 6.09
CA VAL A 354 13.14 -28.95 7.44
C VAL A 354 14.07 -29.58 8.48
N GLU A 355 14.70 -30.72 8.16
CA GLU A 355 15.65 -31.40 9.04
C GLU A 355 16.87 -30.55 9.40
N THR A 356 17.24 -29.55 8.58
CA THR A 356 18.30 -28.58 8.92
C THR A 356 17.95 -27.69 10.11
N GLY A 357 16.66 -27.56 10.47
CA GLY A 357 16.18 -26.63 11.49
C GLY A 357 16.17 -25.16 11.06
N ALA A 358 16.49 -24.85 9.79
CA ALA A 358 16.60 -23.48 9.32
C ALA A 358 15.26 -22.85 8.91
N VAL A 359 14.21 -23.63 8.64
CA VAL A 359 12.88 -23.08 8.35
C VAL A 359 12.35 -22.41 9.61
N GLU A 360 12.11 -21.09 9.57
CA GLU A 360 11.73 -20.30 10.73
C GLU A 360 10.24 -19.97 10.72
N VAL A 361 9.76 -19.33 9.65
CA VAL A 361 8.40 -18.82 9.54
C VAL A 361 7.84 -19.18 8.16
N MET A 362 6.57 -19.53 8.14
CA MET A 362 5.76 -19.73 6.94
C MET A 362 4.53 -18.84 7.01
N VAL A 363 4.24 -18.07 5.96
CA VAL A 363 3.07 -17.19 5.91
C VAL A 363 2.22 -17.50 4.69
N SER A 364 0.97 -17.95 4.88
CA SER A 364 0.01 -18.09 3.78
C SER A 364 -0.59 -16.75 3.41
N ILE A 365 -0.51 -16.42 2.12
CA ILE A 365 -1.09 -15.22 1.55
C ILE A 365 -2.26 -15.64 0.64
N ARG A 366 -3.36 -14.90 0.71
CA ARG A 366 -4.49 -15.12 -0.18
C ARG A 366 -4.14 -14.75 -1.62
N SER A 367 -4.97 -15.21 -2.56
CA SER A 367 -4.92 -14.77 -3.95
C SER A 367 -5.14 -13.26 -4.08
N ASN A 368 -4.87 -12.71 -5.28
CA ASN A 368 -5.15 -11.31 -5.64
C ASN A 368 -4.24 -10.24 -5.01
N PHE A 369 -3.12 -10.64 -4.40
CA PHE A 369 -2.02 -9.71 -4.11
C PHE A 369 -1.22 -9.37 -5.37
N PHE A 370 -0.94 -10.36 -6.23
CA PHE A 370 -0.28 -10.11 -7.51
C PHE A 370 -1.23 -9.47 -8.51
N TYR A 371 -0.75 -8.41 -9.15
CA TYR A 371 -1.48 -7.62 -10.13
C TYR A 371 -1.73 -8.38 -11.44
N THR A 372 -0.73 -9.15 -11.88
CA THR A 372 -0.73 -9.81 -13.19
C THR A 372 -1.47 -11.15 -13.23
N ARG A 373 -1.57 -11.86 -12.10
CA ARG A 373 -2.26 -13.17 -12.01
C ARG A 373 -2.86 -13.42 -10.63
N THR A 374 -4.03 -14.05 -10.62
CA THR A 374 -4.69 -14.54 -9.41
C THR A 374 -4.08 -15.88 -8.97
N VAL A 375 -2.96 -15.85 -8.25
CA VAL A 375 -2.31 -17.04 -7.70
C VAL A 375 -2.12 -16.86 -6.18
N PRO A 376 -2.49 -17.84 -5.35
CA PRO A 376 -2.12 -17.82 -3.94
C PRO A 376 -0.61 -18.09 -3.81
N CYS A 377 0.02 -17.43 -2.85
CA CYS A 377 1.43 -17.63 -2.57
C CYS A 377 1.68 -17.83 -1.08
N GLU A 378 2.88 -18.24 -0.76
CA GLU A 378 3.38 -18.31 0.59
C GLU A 378 4.70 -17.58 0.69
N LEU A 379 4.93 -16.93 1.82
CA LEU A 379 6.22 -16.37 2.17
C LEU A 379 6.96 -17.37 3.05
N TRP A 380 8.18 -17.69 2.65
CA TRP A 380 9.05 -18.63 3.33
C TRP A 380 10.21 -17.87 3.96
N PHE A 381 10.53 -18.21 5.20
CA PHE A 381 11.64 -17.60 5.92
C PHE A 381 12.61 -18.66 6.42
N LEU A 382 13.88 -18.49 6.08
CA LEU A 382 14.97 -19.34 6.54
C LEU A 382 15.88 -18.52 7.46
N ASN A 383 16.38 -19.14 8.52
CA ASN A 383 17.31 -18.56 9.46
C ASN A 383 18.34 -19.61 9.89
N LYS A 384 19.57 -19.51 9.39
CA LYS A 384 20.63 -20.49 9.71
C LYS A 384 21.18 -20.29 11.14
N ALA A 385 20.97 -19.12 11.74
CA ALA A 385 21.28 -18.82 13.12
C ALA A 385 20.05 -18.88 14.04
N LYS A 386 19.10 -19.79 13.74
CA LYS A 386 17.95 -20.04 14.61
C LYS A 386 18.42 -20.56 15.99
N PRO A 387 17.89 -20.02 17.12
CA PRO A 387 18.21 -20.52 18.45
C PRO A 387 17.96 -22.02 18.59
N GLU A 388 18.77 -22.72 19.38
CA GLU A 388 18.75 -24.18 19.47
C GLU A 388 17.37 -24.71 19.91
N GLU A 389 16.75 -24.03 20.87
CA GLU A 389 15.42 -24.32 21.39
C GLU A 389 14.29 -24.13 20.36
N MET A 390 14.55 -23.41 19.27
CA MET A 390 13.58 -23.18 18.19
C MET A 390 13.88 -24.01 16.92
N LYS A 391 15.01 -24.72 16.85
CA LYS A 391 15.39 -25.51 15.67
C LYS A 391 14.43 -26.66 15.36
N ASP A 392 13.65 -27.10 16.34
CA ASP A 392 12.67 -28.18 16.18
C ASP A 392 11.23 -27.71 15.93
N SER A 393 11.03 -26.41 15.70
CA SER A 393 9.70 -25.85 15.42
C SER A 393 9.68 -24.97 14.18
N VAL A 394 8.51 -24.66 13.64
CA VAL A 394 8.29 -23.68 12.57
C VAL A 394 7.05 -22.87 12.93
N LEU A 395 7.14 -21.54 12.83
CA LEU A 395 5.99 -20.66 13.03
C LEU A 395 5.12 -20.64 11.78
N MET A 396 3.90 -21.14 11.87
CA MET A 396 2.91 -21.17 10.78
C MET A 396 1.92 -20.04 10.97
N ILE A 397 1.91 -19.06 10.06
CA ILE A 397 0.97 -17.92 10.06
C ILE A 397 0.04 -18.04 8.86
N ASP A 398 -1.27 -17.99 9.09
CA ASP A 398 -2.28 -17.91 8.03
C ASP A 398 -2.82 -16.49 7.92
N ALA A 399 -2.23 -15.70 7.01
CA ALA A 399 -2.64 -14.32 6.76
C ALA A 399 -3.68 -14.21 5.64
N ARG A 400 -4.34 -15.30 5.23
CA ARG A 400 -5.31 -15.28 4.12
C ARG A 400 -6.55 -14.41 4.41
N ASN A 401 -6.87 -14.19 5.68
CA ASN A 401 -7.98 -13.34 6.10
C ASN A 401 -7.54 -11.92 6.51
N ILE A 402 -6.25 -11.61 6.47
CA ILE A 402 -5.72 -10.28 6.76
C ILE A 402 -5.43 -9.58 5.44
N PHE A 403 -6.21 -8.58 5.07
CA PHE A 403 -5.97 -7.80 3.86
C PHE A 403 -6.80 -6.52 3.86
N ARG A 404 -6.36 -5.56 3.06
CA ARG A 404 -7.15 -4.40 2.65
C ARG A 404 -7.57 -4.57 1.20
N LYS A 405 -8.82 -4.21 0.90
CA LYS A 405 -9.34 -4.18 -0.47
C LYS A 405 -8.90 -2.86 -1.12
N VAL A 406 -7.91 -2.91 -2.02
CA VAL A 406 -7.46 -1.73 -2.78
C VAL A 406 -8.37 -1.48 -3.96
N THR A 407 -8.68 -2.54 -4.71
CA THR A 407 -9.69 -2.52 -5.76
C THR A 407 -10.58 -3.74 -5.65
N ARG A 408 -11.58 -3.86 -6.54
CA ARG A 408 -12.39 -5.09 -6.65
C ARG A 408 -11.54 -6.34 -6.90
N LYS A 409 -10.34 -6.21 -7.47
CA LYS A 409 -9.47 -7.33 -7.89
C LYS A 409 -8.12 -7.40 -7.19
N ILE A 410 -7.69 -6.35 -6.51
CA ILE A 410 -6.34 -6.22 -5.95
C ILE A 410 -6.43 -6.00 -4.44
N TYR A 411 -5.60 -6.74 -3.72
CA TYR A 411 -5.48 -6.68 -2.28
C TYR A 411 -4.04 -6.38 -1.87
N ASP A 412 -3.89 -5.72 -0.72
CA ASP A 412 -2.61 -5.51 -0.07
C ASP A 412 -2.73 -5.65 1.45
N PHE A 413 -1.63 -5.38 2.15
CA PHE A 413 -1.67 -5.13 3.59
C PHE A 413 -1.67 -3.62 3.82
N SER A 414 -2.53 -3.14 4.71
CA SER A 414 -2.30 -1.83 5.31
C SER A 414 -1.02 -1.85 6.16
N PRO A 415 -0.38 -0.69 6.41
CA PRO A 415 0.77 -0.64 7.32
C PRO A 415 0.50 -1.29 8.68
N GLU A 416 -0.67 -1.07 9.25
CA GLU A 416 -1.08 -1.63 10.54
C GLU A 416 -1.29 -3.16 10.47
N GLN A 417 -1.90 -3.67 9.39
CA GLN A 417 -2.04 -5.10 9.17
C GLN A 417 -0.67 -5.79 9.05
N GLU A 418 0.28 -5.19 8.33
CA GLU A 418 1.65 -5.68 8.24
C GLU A 418 2.33 -5.67 9.63
N GLN A 419 2.21 -4.57 10.38
CA GLN A 419 2.77 -4.47 11.74
C GLN A 419 2.15 -5.49 12.70
N ASN A 420 0.87 -5.81 12.55
CA ASN A 420 0.20 -6.83 13.35
C ASN A 420 0.75 -8.23 13.06
N ILE A 421 1.00 -8.57 11.79
CA ILE A 421 1.67 -9.83 11.42
C ILE A 421 3.09 -9.86 11.99
N LEU A 422 3.84 -8.75 11.89
CA LEU A 422 5.19 -8.65 12.45
C LEU A 422 5.21 -8.81 13.97
N ALA A 423 4.21 -8.29 14.68
CA ALA A 423 4.06 -8.46 16.12
C ALA A 423 3.97 -9.93 16.54
N ILE A 424 3.32 -10.78 15.74
CA ILE A 424 3.30 -12.23 15.98
C ILE A 424 4.72 -12.80 15.95
N VAL A 425 5.52 -12.41 14.95
CA VAL A 425 6.91 -12.85 14.81
C VAL A 425 7.79 -12.32 15.94
N TRP A 426 7.60 -11.07 16.37
CA TRP A 426 8.30 -10.49 17.51
C TRP A 426 8.01 -11.26 18.80
N LEU A 427 6.73 -11.56 19.07
CA LEU A 427 6.35 -12.36 20.23
C LEU A 427 6.94 -13.78 20.17
N TYR A 428 6.91 -14.42 19.00
CA TYR A 428 7.56 -15.72 18.79
C TYR A 428 9.07 -15.68 19.09
N ARG A 429 9.74 -14.57 18.73
CA ARG A 429 11.17 -14.33 19.02
C ARG A 429 11.43 -13.81 20.43
N GLY A 430 10.41 -13.66 21.29
CA GLY A 430 10.55 -13.15 22.66
C GLY A 430 10.73 -11.62 22.77
N GLU A 431 10.44 -10.88 21.72
CA GLU A 431 10.59 -9.42 21.64
C GLU A 431 9.36 -8.66 22.14
N THR A 432 8.88 -9.00 23.35
CA THR A 432 7.65 -8.43 23.96
C THR A 432 7.66 -6.91 24.00
N GLU A 433 8.81 -6.26 24.21
CA GLU A 433 8.90 -4.80 24.27
C GLU A 433 8.45 -4.13 22.96
N ARG A 434 8.80 -4.69 21.79
CA ARG A 434 8.37 -4.16 20.49
C ARG A 434 6.85 -4.27 20.32
N TYR A 435 6.28 -5.39 20.76
CA TYR A 435 4.83 -5.59 20.77
C TYR A 435 4.13 -4.54 21.65
N LEU A 436 4.60 -4.31 22.88
CA LEU A 436 4.01 -3.32 23.77
C LEU A 436 4.13 -1.89 23.22
N GLN A 437 5.27 -1.56 22.61
CA GLN A 437 5.46 -0.28 21.92
C GLN A 437 4.48 -0.10 20.75
N LEU A 438 4.20 -1.16 19.99
CA LEU A 438 3.21 -1.12 18.91
C LEU A 438 1.80 -0.84 19.44
N VAL A 439 1.36 -1.58 20.46
CA VAL A 439 0.05 -1.37 21.10
C VAL A 439 -0.05 0.06 21.66
N SER A 440 0.99 0.52 22.36
CA SER A 440 1.06 1.90 22.86
C SER A 440 0.98 2.94 21.74
N ARG A 441 1.64 2.69 20.60
CA ARG A 441 1.60 3.55 19.42
C ARG A 441 0.19 3.63 18.85
N TYR A 442 -0.51 2.52 18.69
CA TYR A 442 -1.90 2.53 18.20
C TYR A 442 -2.82 3.35 19.10
N CYS A 443 -2.77 3.16 20.42
CA CYS A 443 -3.57 3.97 21.35
C CYS A 443 -3.21 5.47 21.30
N LYS A 444 -1.91 5.80 21.18
CA LYS A 444 -1.47 7.20 21.00
C LYS A 444 -1.99 7.79 19.70
N THR A 445 -1.94 7.05 18.61
CA THR A 445 -2.45 7.50 17.31
C THR A 445 -3.96 7.69 17.38
N MET A 446 -4.72 6.73 17.91
CA MET A 446 -6.16 6.87 18.15
C MET A 446 -6.50 8.18 18.87
N LEU A 447 -5.81 8.48 19.98
CA LEU A 447 -6.04 9.71 20.75
C LEU A 447 -5.64 10.97 19.98
N LYS A 448 -4.59 10.90 19.16
CA LYS A 448 -4.19 12.00 18.28
C LYS A 448 -5.26 12.27 17.21
N GLU A 449 -5.79 11.23 16.57
CA GLU A 449 -6.86 11.37 15.58
C GLU A 449 -8.13 11.93 16.24
N ALA A 450 -8.53 11.40 17.40
CA ALA A 450 -9.68 11.91 18.15
C ALA A 450 -9.51 13.41 18.49
N LYS A 451 -8.31 13.79 18.95
CA LYS A 451 -7.98 15.20 19.21
C LYS A 451 -8.09 16.06 17.95
N SER A 452 -7.61 15.55 16.81
CA SER A 452 -7.68 16.25 15.53
C SER A 452 -9.13 16.53 15.16
N SER A 453 -10.02 15.55 15.32
CA SER A 453 -11.45 15.67 15.05
C SER A 453 -12.16 16.71 15.94
N VAL A 454 -11.68 16.97 17.16
CA VAL A 454 -12.35 17.86 18.14
C VAL A 454 -11.57 19.14 18.53
N ASN A 455 -10.48 19.47 17.83
CA ASN A 455 -9.68 20.66 18.17
C ASN A 455 -10.54 21.94 18.20
N SER A 456 -10.25 22.82 19.14
CA SER A 456 -11.05 24.02 19.45
C SER A 456 -10.81 25.17 18.47
N GLY A 457 -11.87 25.61 17.77
CA GLY A 457 -11.93 26.80 16.92
C GLY A 457 -13.09 26.74 15.91
N ASP A 458 -13.37 27.84 15.22
CA ASP A 458 -14.34 27.91 14.10
C ASP A 458 -13.88 27.09 12.86
N GLU A 459 -12.63 26.62 12.87
CA GLU A 459 -12.03 25.80 11.82
C GLU A 459 -12.22 24.28 12.03
N ASN A 460 -12.89 23.84 13.10
CA ASN A 460 -13.15 22.42 13.34
C ASN A 460 -14.23 21.87 12.39
N LEU A 461 -13.97 20.74 11.71
CA LEU A 461 -14.90 20.12 10.74
C LEU A 461 -16.27 19.75 11.33
N LEU A 462 -16.34 19.24 12.57
CA LEU A 462 -17.60 18.96 13.27
C LEU A 462 -18.44 20.23 13.44
N ASN A 463 -17.80 21.31 13.91
CA ASN A 463 -18.49 22.60 14.08
C ASN A 463 -18.90 23.19 12.73
N GLN A 464 -18.04 23.12 11.71
CA GLN A 464 -18.35 23.59 10.36
C GLN A 464 -19.54 22.83 9.76
N PHE A 465 -19.59 21.50 9.94
CA PHE A 465 -20.72 20.68 9.50
C PHE A 465 -22.01 21.13 10.19
N CYS A 466 -22.03 21.23 11.52
CA CYS A 466 -23.20 21.72 12.27
C CYS A 466 -23.64 23.12 11.84
N GLN A 467 -22.70 24.03 11.61
CA GLN A 467 -23.00 25.39 11.12
C GLN A 467 -23.66 25.37 9.73
N LYS A 468 -23.16 24.54 8.81
CA LYS A 468 -23.76 24.37 7.48
C LYS A 468 -25.15 23.76 7.57
N MET A 469 -25.35 22.78 8.44
CA MET A 469 -26.66 22.15 8.64
C MET A 469 -27.67 23.06 9.34
N THR A 470 -27.22 23.92 10.25
CA THR A 470 -28.07 24.99 10.82
C THR A 470 -28.47 25.98 9.74
N LEU A 471 -27.54 26.43 8.90
CA LEU A 471 -27.83 27.31 7.77
C LEU A 471 -28.82 26.68 6.78
N PHE A 472 -28.69 25.37 6.53
CA PHE A 472 -29.61 24.60 5.71
C PHE A 472 -31.03 24.61 6.30
N LEU A 473 -31.17 24.28 7.60
CA LEU A 473 -32.45 24.30 8.31
C LEU A 473 -33.09 25.70 8.28
N ASP A 474 -32.31 26.74 8.56
CA ASP A 474 -32.79 28.13 8.54
C ASP A 474 -33.25 28.58 7.15
N SER A 475 -32.60 28.09 6.10
CA SER A 475 -32.99 28.37 4.71
C SER A 475 -34.26 27.63 4.30
N ALA A 476 -34.48 26.41 4.78
CA ALA A 476 -35.68 25.63 4.51
C ALA A 476 -36.92 26.10 5.32
N ARG A 477 -36.69 26.54 6.56
CA ARG A 477 -37.73 26.84 7.55
C ARG A 477 -38.88 27.73 7.04
N PRO A 478 -38.66 28.83 6.29
CA PRO A 478 -39.74 29.69 5.81
C PRO A 478 -40.74 28.95 4.91
N TYR A 479 -40.25 28.06 4.05
CA TYR A 479 -41.08 27.25 3.18
C TYR A 479 -41.83 26.16 3.96
N ILE A 480 -41.15 25.47 4.89
CA ILE A 480 -41.76 24.42 5.73
C ILE A 480 -42.92 24.96 6.58
N ILE A 481 -42.78 26.15 7.16
CA ILE A 481 -43.85 26.81 7.93
C ILE A 481 -45.05 27.17 7.04
N ARG A 482 -44.83 27.46 5.75
CA ARG A 482 -45.90 27.86 4.82
C ARG A 482 -46.81 26.69 4.42
N LEU A 483 -46.29 25.46 4.40
CA LEU A 483 -47.05 24.26 4.08
C LEU A 483 -48.23 24.10 5.04
N ALA A 484 -49.43 23.85 4.51
CA ALA A 484 -50.67 23.76 5.30
C ALA A 484 -51.18 22.32 5.31
N GLY A 485 -51.36 21.74 6.51
CA GLY A 485 -51.68 20.32 6.67
C GLY A 485 -50.45 19.46 7.00
N ASP A 486 -50.65 18.13 6.98
CA ASP A 486 -49.59 17.13 7.18
C ASP A 486 -48.89 16.86 5.85
N HIS A 487 -47.63 17.29 5.77
CA HIS A 487 -46.74 17.06 4.65
C HIS A 487 -45.53 16.28 5.14
N ALA A 488 -45.09 15.28 4.37
CA ALA A 488 -43.90 14.48 4.71
C ALA A 488 -42.65 15.36 4.93
N ALA A 489 -42.52 16.47 4.20
CA ALA A 489 -41.43 17.43 4.39
C ALA A 489 -41.38 18.04 5.81
N LYS A 490 -42.52 18.18 6.51
CA LYS A 490 -42.53 18.68 7.89
C LYS A 490 -42.00 17.67 8.88
N GLU A 491 -42.33 16.39 8.68
CA GLU A 491 -41.84 15.29 9.51
C GLU A 491 -40.33 15.14 9.33
N ILE A 492 -39.85 15.09 8.07
CA ILE A 492 -38.42 15.03 7.74
C ILE A 492 -37.67 16.25 8.29
N PHE A 493 -38.24 17.45 8.18
CA PHE A 493 -37.61 18.66 8.74
C PHE A 493 -37.51 18.59 10.27
N SER A 494 -38.55 18.12 10.97
CA SER A 494 -38.53 17.98 12.42
C SER A 494 -37.54 16.92 12.88
N GLU A 495 -37.43 15.81 12.16
CA GLU A 495 -36.43 14.78 12.40
C GLU A 495 -35.01 15.33 12.20
N LEU A 496 -34.75 15.97 11.06
CA LEU A 496 -33.46 16.60 10.76
C LEU A 496 -33.08 17.66 11.81
N GLU A 497 -34.01 18.51 12.25
CA GLU A 497 -33.76 19.50 13.29
C GLU A 497 -33.41 18.84 14.64
N GLY A 498 -34.07 17.73 14.97
CA GLY A 498 -33.75 16.89 16.13
C GLY A 498 -32.32 16.33 16.05
N GLU A 499 -31.97 15.70 14.93
CA GLU A 499 -30.64 15.09 14.72
C GLU A 499 -29.51 16.14 14.74
N VAL A 500 -29.71 17.31 14.11
CA VAL A 500 -28.71 18.40 14.14
C VAL A 500 -28.52 18.95 15.56
N THR A 501 -29.57 18.96 16.37
CA THR A 501 -29.47 19.35 17.79
C THR A 501 -28.71 18.29 18.58
N GLN A 502 -29.06 17.02 18.41
CA GLN A 502 -28.45 15.91 19.11
C GLN A 502 -26.95 15.77 18.77
N VAL A 503 -26.56 15.83 17.50
CA VAL A 503 -25.15 15.72 17.10
C VAL A 503 -24.29 16.81 17.72
N SER A 504 -24.84 18.02 17.89
CA SER A 504 -24.12 19.13 18.53
C SER A 504 -23.81 18.85 20.01
N GLU A 505 -24.71 18.15 20.72
CA GLU A 505 -24.49 17.70 22.09
C GLU A 505 -23.48 16.54 22.15
N GLU A 506 -23.60 15.58 21.22
CA GLU A 506 -22.69 14.42 21.12
C GLU A 506 -21.25 14.85 20.81
N ILE A 507 -21.06 15.82 19.92
CA ILE A 507 -19.76 16.46 19.63
C ILE A 507 -19.13 17.01 20.90
N THR A 508 -19.92 17.73 21.71
CA THR A 508 -19.45 18.28 22.98
C THR A 508 -19.07 17.17 23.96
N GLY A 509 -19.85 16.08 24.01
CA GLY A 509 -19.56 14.88 24.79
C GLY A 509 -18.25 14.22 24.36
N PHE A 510 -18.08 14.00 23.06
CA PHE A 510 -16.89 13.39 22.46
C PHE A 510 -15.64 14.23 22.69
N ALA A 511 -15.72 15.56 22.57
CA ALA A 511 -14.61 16.47 22.87
C ALA A 511 -14.17 16.41 24.34
N LYS A 512 -15.13 16.33 25.27
CA LYS A 512 -14.87 16.15 26.70
C LYS A 512 -14.23 14.79 26.99
N ALA A 513 -14.76 13.72 26.41
CA ALA A 513 -14.23 12.36 26.55
C ALA A 513 -12.79 12.27 26.01
N THR A 514 -12.53 12.83 24.83
CA THR A 514 -11.19 12.93 24.23
C THR A 514 -10.22 13.66 25.15
N SER A 515 -10.62 14.83 25.66
CA SER A 515 -9.79 15.63 26.58
C SER A 515 -9.49 14.91 27.90
N HIS A 516 -10.44 14.13 28.40
CA HIS A 516 -10.27 13.30 29.59
C HIS A 516 -9.27 12.17 29.33
N GLU A 517 -9.43 11.42 28.24
CA GLU A 517 -8.55 10.30 27.90
C GLU A 517 -7.12 10.77 27.60
N LEU A 518 -6.93 11.91 26.95
CA LEU A 518 -5.61 12.51 26.75
C LEU A 518 -4.89 12.77 28.08
N LYS A 519 -5.59 13.29 29.09
CA LYS A 519 -5.03 13.54 30.43
C LYS A 519 -4.70 12.24 31.17
N LEU A 520 -5.56 11.22 31.05
CA LEU A 520 -5.24 9.90 31.61
C LEU A 520 -4.01 9.29 30.94
N TRP A 521 -3.86 9.51 29.63
CA TRP A 521 -2.76 8.97 28.85
C TRP A 521 -1.38 9.51 29.28
N GLU A 522 -1.29 10.73 29.79
CA GLU A 522 -0.03 11.34 30.28
C GLU A 522 0.66 10.50 31.37
N LYS A 523 -0.12 9.75 32.16
CA LYS A 523 0.36 8.90 33.26
C LYS A 523 0.14 7.42 32.98
N GLN A 524 -0.09 7.05 31.72
CA GLN A 524 -0.45 5.69 31.35
C GLN A 524 0.70 4.72 31.59
N ASP A 525 0.41 3.64 32.34
CA ASP A 525 1.29 2.49 32.43
C ASP A 525 1.33 1.77 31.08
N THR A 526 2.55 1.59 30.56
CA THR A 526 2.81 0.95 29.26
C THR A 526 3.22 -0.53 29.40
N SER A 527 3.13 -1.09 30.61
CA SER A 527 3.19 -2.54 30.81
C SER A 527 2.04 -3.25 30.08
N ASN A 528 2.16 -4.56 29.84
CA ASN A 528 1.09 -5.36 29.21
C ASN A 528 -0.27 -5.17 29.91
N GLY A 529 -0.29 -5.30 31.24
CA GLY A 529 -1.52 -5.12 32.03
C GLY A 529 -2.05 -3.68 31.99
N GLY A 530 -1.16 -2.69 31.94
CA GLY A 530 -1.53 -1.28 31.80
C GLY A 530 -2.15 -0.96 30.44
N LEU A 531 -1.54 -1.44 29.36
CA LEU A 531 -2.01 -1.24 27.98
C LEU A 531 -3.32 -1.97 27.72
N LYS A 532 -3.48 -3.22 28.19
CA LYS A 532 -4.75 -3.94 28.05
C LYS A 532 -5.92 -3.18 28.65
N LYS A 533 -5.78 -2.72 29.90
CA LYS A 533 -6.78 -1.87 30.55
C LYS A 533 -7.02 -0.55 29.82
N ALA A 534 -5.99 0.00 29.18
CA ALA A 534 -6.14 1.21 28.38
C ALA A 534 -6.96 0.95 27.12
N VAL A 535 -6.69 -0.14 26.39
CA VAL A 535 -7.46 -0.55 25.20
C VAL A 535 -8.93 -0.78 25.55
N ASP A 536 -9.21 -1.49 26.65
CA ASP A 536 -10.57 -1.72 27.14
C ASP A 536 -11.28 -0.41 27.50
N ARG A 537 -10.57 0.52 28.15
CA ARG A 537 -11.11 1.84 28.51
C ARG A 537 -11.40 2.71 27.28
N LEU A 538 -10.52 2.64 26.27
CA LEU A 538 -10.63 3.45 25.06
C LEU A 538 -11.77 3.00 24.14
N SER A 539 -12.37 1.81 24.33
CA SER A 539 -13.50 1.34 23.53
C SER A 539 -14.65 2.34 23.50
N SER A 540 -15.01 2.91 24.65
CA SER A 540 -16.08 3.90 24.74
C SER A 540 -15.82 5.14 23.89
N LEU A 541 -14.56 5.54 23.74
CA LEU A 541 -14.20 6.66 22.86
C LEU A 541 -14.32 6.27 21.38
N ALA A 542 -13.94 5.04 21.03
CA ALA A 542 -14.11 4.50 19.68
C ALA A 542 -15.59 4.37 19.30
N ASP A 543 -16.44 3.91 20.22
CA ASP A 543 -17.89 3.77 20.03
C ASP A 543 -18.55 5.13 19.83
N ASN A 544 -18.20 6.13 20.66
CA ASN A 544 -18.69 7.50 20.49
C ASN A 544 -18.28 8.10 19.12
N SER A 545 -17.05 7.83 18.68
CA SER A 545 -16.57 8.27 17.37
C SER A 545 -17.36 7.62 16.22
N HIS A 546 -17.74 6.36 16.38
CA HIS A 546 -18.55 5.65 15.39
C HIS A 546 -19.99 6.15 15.36
N ALA A 547 -20.60 6.37 16.52
CA ALA A 547 -21.95 6.94 16.61
C ALA A 547 -22.03 8.30 15.91
N LEU A 548 -21.02 9.16 16.08
CA LEU A 548 -20.93 10.43 15.36
C LEU A 548 -20.85 10.26 13.84
N VAL A 549 -20.13 9.25 13.33
CA VAL A 549 -20.11 8.95 11.88
C VAL A 549 -21.52 8.62 11.40
N THR A 550 -22.20 7.70 12.07
CA THR A 550 -23.56 7.29 11.70
C THR A 550 -24.54 8.46 11.73
N GLN A 551 -24.45 9.33 12.75
CA GLN A 551 -25.34 10.48 12.87
C GLN A 551 -25.09 11.55 11.82
N VAL A 552 -23.82 11.85 11.51
CA VAL A 552 -23.45 12.79 10.45
C VAL A 552 -23.93 12.31 9.07
N ASP A 553 -23.82 11.00 8.81
CA ASP A 553 -24.32 10.38 7.60
C ASP A 553 -25.85 10.45 7.51
N LEU A 554 -26.56 10.17 8.62
CA LEU A 554 -28.01 10.29 8.72
C LEU A 554 -28.51 11.71 8.44
N ILE A 555 -27.90 12.73 9.07
CA ILE A 555 -28.24 14.14 8.87
C ILE A 555 -28.15 14.53 7.39
N SER A 556 -27.13 14.03 6.70
CA SER A 556 -26.88 14.33 5.29
C SER A 556 -27.88 13.63 4.36
N LYS A 557 -28.23 12.38 4.67
CA LYS A 557 -29.31 11.63 4.00
C LYS A 557 -30.67 12.34 4.18
N LEU A 558 -31.01 12.77 5.40
CA LEU A 558 -32.25 13.49 5.71
C LEU A 558 -32.33 14.85 4.99
N ALA A 559 -31.22 15.60 4.94
CA ALA A 559 -31.15 16.87 4.22
C ALA A 559 -31.38 16.69 2.71
N THR A 560 -30.78 15.66 2.12
CA THR A 560 -31.01 15.30 0.71
C THR A 560 -32.48 14.96 0.48
N ARG A 561 -33.05 14.08 1.31
CA ARG A 561 -34.47 13.69 1.23
C ARG A 561 -35.40 14.89 1.37
N LEU A 562 -35.10 15.82 2.26
CA LEU A 562 -35.91 17.04 2.45
C LEU A 562 -35.97 17.88 1.17
N ILE A 563 -34.85 18.09 0.48
CA ILE A 563 -34.83 18.81 -0.81
C ILE A 563 -35.72 18.09 -1.82
N GLU A 564 -35.54 16.76 -1.96
CA GLU A 564 -36.28 15.97 -2.94
C GLU A 564 -37.79 16.03 -2.68
N THR A 565 -38.24 15.82 -1.44
CA THR A 565 -39.65 15.88 -1.06
C THR A 565 -40.23 17.27 -1.28
N CYS A 566 -39.53 18.34 -0.85
CA CYS A 566 -39.99 19.71 -1.06
C CYS A 566 -40.14 20.02 -2.57
N GLU A 567 -39.18 19.61 -3.39
CA GLU A 567 -39.15 19.96 -4.80
C GLU A 567 -40.09 19.12 -5.67
N LYS A 568 -40.23 17.82 -5.38
CA LYS A 568 -41.06 16.89 -6.17
C LYS A 568 -42.50 16.87 -5.68
N ASP A 569 -42.71 16.72 -4.38
CA ASP A 569 -44.02 16.41 -3.82
C ASP A 569 -44.78 17.68 -3.41
N ASP A 570 -44.05 18.69 -2.89
CA ASP A 570 -44.65 19.93 -2.38
C ASP A 570 -44.54 21.13 -3.33
N GLN A 571 -43.97 20.93 -4.52
CA GLN A 571 -43.83 21.95 -5.59
C GLN A 571 -43.02 23.19 -5.16
N ALA A 572 -42.01 23.04 -4.31
CA ALA A 572 -41.20 24.14 -3.78
C ALA A 572 -40.52 24.99 -4.86
N LYS A 573 -40.23 24.42 -6.05
CA LYS A 573 -39.58 25.12 -7.18
C LYS A 573 -40.32 26.38 -7.64
N GLY A 574 -41.62 26.49 -7.40
CA GLY A 574 -42.43 27.65 -7.75
C GLY A 574 -42.55 28.72 -6.65
N SER A 575 -41.91 28.53 -5.49
CA SER A 575 -42.07 29.39 -4.32
C SER A 575 -40.92 30.39 -4.17
N ASP A 576 -41.24 31.66 -3.89
CA ASP A 576 -40.24 32.67 -3.54
C ASP A 576 -39.57 32.41 -2.17
N LEU A 577 -40.12 31.48 -1.38
CA LEU A 577 -39.59 31.08 -0.08
C LEU A 577 -38.59 29.91 -0.16
N TRP A 578 -38.34 29.37 -1.36
CA TRP A 578 -37.46 28.24 -1.56
C TRP A 578 -36.47 28.49 -2.70
N SER A 579 -35.18 28.34 -2.41
CA SER A 579 -34.12 28.40 -3.42
C SER A 579 -33.41 27.05 -3.50
N GLY A 580 -33.88 26.18 -4.40
CA GLY A 580 -33.24 24.88 -4.63
C GLY A 580 -31.75 25.00 -4.97
N ARG A 581 -31.35 26.07 -5.68
CA ARG A 581 -29.93 26.36 -5.97
C ARG A 581 -29.12 26.60 -4.71
N ASP A 582 -29.62 27.43 -3.79
CA ASP A 582 -28.90 27.74 -2.55
C ASP A 582 -28.88 26.54 -1.60
N MET A 583 -29.99 25.80 -1.50
CA MET A 583 -30.09 24.57 -0.72
C MET A 583 -29.09 23.51 -1.19
N ASN A 584 -29.03 23.24 -2.50
CA ASN A 584 -28.06 22.30 -3.08
C ASN A 584 -26.61 22.77 -2.91
N ARG A 585 -26.35 24.09 -2.93
CA ARG A 585 -25.00 24.62 -2.67
C ARG A 585 -24.60 24.39 -1.21
N ILE A 586 -25.49 24.70 -0.25
CA ILE A 586 -25.22 24.48 1.18
C ILE A 586 -24.97 23.00 1.45
N LEU A 587 -25.81 22.12 0.92
CA LEU A 587 -25.65 20.68 1.06
C LEU A 587 -24.33 20.19 0.44
N LYS A 588 -23.98 20.65 -0.76
CA LYS A 588 -22.70 20.29 -1.40
C LYS A 588 -21.48 20.72 -0.57
N ASP A 589 -21.52 21.91 0.03
CA ASP A 589 -20.46 22.37 0.94
C ASP A 589 -20.41 21.48 2.19
N ALA A 590 -21.56 21.12 2.77
CA ALA A 590 -21.66 20.25 3.94
C ALA A 590 -21.14 18.83 3.62
N GLU A 591 -21.43 18.29 2.43
CA GLU A 591 -20.92 17.00 1.95
C GLU A 591 -19.40 16.99 1.85
N GLY A 592 -18.78 18.05 1.32
CA GLY A 592 -17.32 18.15 1.28
C GLY A 592 -16.68 18.12 2.67
N ILE A 593 -17.31 18.78 3.65
CA ILE A 593 -16.88 18.74 5.06
C ILE A 593 -17.13 17.35 5.66
N ARG A 594 -18.28 16.75 5.38
CA ARG A 594 -18.65 15.41 5.85
C ARG A 594 -17.63 14.36 5.44
N GLU A 595 -17.21 14.37 4.17
CA GLU A 595 -16.26 13.38 3.65
C GLU A 595 -14.95 13.38 4.47
N GLU A 596 -14.38 14.56 4.70
CA GLU A 596 -13.16 14.73 5.51
C GLU A 596 -13.40 14.37 6.98
N LEU A 597 -14.54 14.77 7.54
CA LEU A 597 -14.92 14.50 8.91
C LEU A 597 -15.11 13.00 9.20
N VAL A 598 -15.90 12.32 8.37
CA VAL A 598 -16.18 10.89 8.49
C VAL A 598 -14.88 10.11 8.34
N PHE A 599 -14.00 10.55 7.45
CA PHE A 599 -12.67 9.97 7.32
C PHE A 599 -11.90 10.04 8.65
N ASP A 600 -11.79 11.23 9.25
CA ASP A 600 -11.07 11.46 10.51
C ASP A 600 -11.67 10.64 11.68
N LEU A 601 -13.00 10.66 11.84
CA LEU A 601 -13.68 9.91 12.89
C LEU A 601 -13.52 8.39 12.73
N LYS A 602 -13.50 7.88 11.49
CA LYS A 602 -13.20 6.46 11.23
C LYS A 602 -11.79 6.08 11.67
N GLN A 603 -10.82 7.00 11.63
CA GLN A 603 -9.45 6.72 12.09
C GLN A 603 -9.37 6.42 13.58
N VAL A 604 -10.20 7.06 14.40
CA VAL A 604 -10.26 6.82 15.84
C VAL A 604 -10.61 5.34 16.11
N ARG A 605 -11.72 4.86 15.54
CA ARG A 605 -12.14 3.46 15.67
C ARG A 605 -11.14 2.51 15.00
N TYR A 606 -10.57 2.89 13.86
CA TYR A 606 -9.59 2.08 13.15
C TYR A 606 -8.37 1.74 14.03
N PHE A 607 -7.71 2.74 14.63
CA PHE A 607 -6.53 2.48 15.47
C PHE A 607 -6.87 1.79 16.78
N TRP A 608 -8.06 2.02 17.34
CA TRP A 608 -8.56 1.22 18.45
C TRP A 608 -8.68 -0.26 18.07
N LYS A 609 -9.31 -0.58 16.93
CA LYS A 609 -9.44 -1.94 16.42
C LYS A 609 -8.08 -2.62 16.26
N GLN A 610 -7.04 -1.91 15.79
CA GLN A 610 -5.70 -2.48 15.67
C GLN A 610 -5.08 -2.83 17.05
N ALA A 611 -5.24 -1.96 18.04
CA ALA A 611 -4.77 -2.23 19.41
C ALA A 611 -5.55 -3.39 20.06
N HIS A 612 -6.87 -3.39 19.91
CA HIS A 612 -7.77 -4.44 20.39
C HIS A 612 -7.45 -5.79 19.76
N TRP A 613 -7.29 -5.84 18.44
CA TRP A 613 -6.96 -7.06 17.69
C TRP A 613 -5.72 -7.77 18.26
N LEU A 614 -4.67 -7.00 18.58
CA LEU A 614 -3.44 -7.52 19.19
C LEU A 614 -3.66 -8.02 20.62
N VAL A 615 -4.24 -7.19 21.48
CA VAL A 615 -4.39 -7.51 22.91
C VAL A 615 -5.39 -8.65 23.16
N GLU A 616 -6.42 -8.78 22.32
CA GLU A 616 -7.36 -9.88 22.37
C GLU A 616 -6.69 -11.22 22.06
N ARG A 617 -5.83 -11.24 21.02
CA ARG A 617 -5.15 -12.46 20.54
C ARG A 617 -3.93 -12.81 21.37
N PHE A 618 -3.24 -11.82 21.94
CA PHE A 618 -2.04 -11.98 22.77
C PHE A 618 -2.18 -11.25 24.12
N PRO A 619 -3.12 -11.68 24.98
CA PRO A 619 -3.50 -10.94 26.21
C PRO A 619 -2.40 -10.87 27.26
N ASP A 620 -1.43 -11.79 27.22
CA ASP A 620 -0.32 -11.87 28.18
C ASP A 620 0.94 -11.15 27.68
N GLY A 621 0.91 -10.56 26.48
CA GLY A 621 2.08 -9.93 25.86
C GLY A 621 3.20 -10.93 25.51
N THR A 622 2.83 -12.21 25.40
CA THR A 622 3.71 -13.31 25.03
C THR A 622 3.09 -14.11 23.90
N TYR A 623 3.91 -14.86 23.19
CA TYR A 623 3.43 -15.75 22.13
C TYR A 623 2.48 -16.83 22.68
N ARG A 624 1.40 -17.07 21.95
CA ARG A 624 0.51 -18.23 22.09
C ARG A 624 -0.02 -18.60 20.71
N ASP A 625 -0.42 -19.85 20.56
CA ASP A 625 -1.18 -20.26 19.38
C ASP A 625 -2.56 -19.57 19.38
N VAL A 626 -3.01 -19.19 18.19
CA VAL A 626 -4.31 -18.57 17.94
C VAL A 626 -4.96 -19.31 16.77
N GLU A 627 -6.08 -19.98 17.06
CA GLU A 627 -6.81 -20.78 16.08
C GLU A 627 -7.18 -19.94 14.85
N GLY A 628 -6.96 -20.52 13.66
CA GLY A 628 -7.16 -19.88 12.37
C GLY A 628 -6.14 -18.82 11.98
N LEU A 629 -5.17 -18.48 12.83
CA LEU A 629 -4.21 -17.40 12.60
C LEU A 629 -2.75 -17.85 12.71
N VAL A 630 -2.35 -18.44 13.83
CA VAL A 630 -0.94 -18.80 14.07
C VAL A 630 -0.78 -20.03 14.95
N LYS A 631 0.18 -20.88 14.60
CA LYS A 631 0.61 -22.02 15.40
C LYS A 631 2.12 -22.26 15.30
N CYS A 632 2.76 -22.58 16.43
CA CYS A 632 4.14 -23.02 16.47
C CYS A 632 4.14 -24.55 16.35
N VAL A 633 4.60 -25.06 15.22
CA VAL A 633 4.46 -26.48 14.86
C VAL A 633 5.79 -27.19 15.02
N SER A 634 5.80 -28.32 15.71
CA SER A 634 7.01 -29.13 15.88
C SER A 634 7.38 -29.89 14.59
N ARG A 635 8.65 -30.28 14.47
CA ARG A 635 9.14 -31.11 13.35
C ARG A 635 8.39 -32.43 13.26
N SER A 636 8.06 -33.05 14.39
CA SER A 636 7.31 -34.31 14.43
C SER A 636 5.87 -34.14 13.93
N GLU A 637 5.22 -33.01 14.24
CA GLU A 637 3.92 -32.66 13.66
C GLU A 637 4.04 -32.46 12.13
N ILE A 638 5.10 -31.79 11.67
CA ILE A 638 5.37 -31.60 10.22
C ILE A 638 5.59 -32.95 9.53
N GLU A 639 6.38 -33.85 10.12
CA GLU A 639 6.62 -35.21 9.62
C GLU A 639 5.31 -36.00 9.51
N SER A 640 4.46 -35.95 10.54
CA SER A 640 3.14 -36.62 10.53
C SER A 640 2.19 -36.06 9.47
N ASN A 641 2.48 -34.88 8.95
CA ASN A 641 1.74 -34.19 7.90
C ASN A 641 2.47 -34.22 6.55
N ASP A 642 3.20 -35.30 6.26
CA ASP A 642 3.89 -35.54 4.98
C ASP A 642 4.89 -34.43 4.63
N TRP A 643 5.53 -33.90 5.67
CA TRP A 643 6.45 -32.77 5.61
C TRP A 643 5.84 -31.49 5.06
N SER A 644 4.51 -31.37 4.99
CA SER A 644 3.85 -30.16 4.46
C SER A 644 4.22 -28.92 5.28
N LEU A 645 4.45 -27.80 4.61
CA LEU A 645 4.70 -26.52 5.26
C LEU A 645 3.55 -25.52 5.06
N THR A 646 2.35 -25.99 4.69
CA THR A 646 1.18 -25.12 4.46
C THR A 646 0.55 -24.70 5.79
N PRO A 647 0.62 -23.42 6.21
CA PRO A 647 0.08 -22.95 7.49
C PRO A 647 -1.37 -23.35 7.78
N GLY A 648 -2.25 -23.26 6.77
CA GLY A 648 -3.67 -23.62 6.91
C GLY A 648 -3.94 -25.07 7.33
N ARG A 649 -2.98 -25.99 7.18
CA ARG A 649 -3.09 -27.38 7.67
C ARG A 649 -2.93 -27.49 9.19
N TYR A 650 -2.34 -26.47 9.82
CA TYR A 650 -1.93 -26.50 11.22
C TYR A 650 -2.72 -25.56 12.12
N VAL A 651 -3.09 -24.38 11.61
CA VAL A 651 -3.72 -23.34 12.45
C VAL A 651 -5.21 -23.58 12.69
N GLY A 652 -5.86 -24.42 11.89
CA GLY A 652 -7.31 -24.64 11.95
C GLY A 652 -8.09 -23.64 11.09
N VAL A 653 -9.39 -23.51 11.36
CA VAL A 653 -10.28 -22.57 10.65
C VAL A 653 -10.56 -21.41 11.59
N ALA A 654 -10.36 -20.18 11.11
CA ALA A 654 -10.74 -19.01 11.89
C ALA A 654 -12.24 -19.04 12.16
N PRO A 655 -12.70 -18.67 13.37
CA PRO A 655 -14.12 -18.47 13.61
C PRO A 655 -14.68 -17.45 12.61
N GLU A 656 -15.96 -17.57 12.26
CA GLU A 656 -16.63 -16.58 11.41
C GLU A 656 -16.57 -15.21 12.10
N GLU A 657 -15.76 -14.30 11.57
CA GLU A 657 -15.76 -12.91 11.98
C GLU A 657 -16.94 -12.22 11.28
N VAL A 658 -17.90 -11.72 12.06
CA VAL A 658 -18.95 -10.84 11.55
C VAL A 658 -18.29 -9.54 11.14
N ASP A 659 -18.53 -9.08 9.91
CA ASP A 659 -18.05 -7.79 9.45
C ASP A 659 -18.76 -6.68 10.24
N GLU A 660 -18.15 -6.23 11.34
CA GLU A 660 -18.69 -5.14 12.18
C GLU A 660 -18.72 -3.77 11.47
N GLU A 661 -18.20 -3.67 10.24
CA GLU A 661 -18.37 -2.48 9.38
C GLU A 661 -19.58 -2.62 8.46
N PHE A 662 -20.08 -3.84 8.24
CA PHE A 662 -21.35 -4.07 7.60
C PHE A 662 -22.46 -3.97 8.64
N ASP A 663 -22.93 -2.75 8.88
CA ASP A 663 -24.16 -2.54 9.64
C ASP A 663 -25.34 -3.06 8.82
N PHE A 664 -25.73 -4.30 9.12
CA PHE A 664 -26.83 -4.98 8.45
C PHE A 664 -28.16 -4.25 8.65
N GLU A 665 -28.34 -3.60 9.81
CA GLU A 665 -29.54 -2.81 10.10
C GLU A 665 -29.54 -1.50 9.32
N GLU A 666 -28.41 -0.80 9.24
CA GLU A 666 -28.29 0.39 8.40
C GLU A 666 -28.49 0.06 6.92
N ALA A 667 -27.83 -0.99 6.42
CA ALA A 667 -27.99 -1.41 5.02
C ALA A 667 -29.45 -1.80 4.71
N LEU A 668 -30.14 -2.46 5.64
CA LEU A 668 -31.57 -2.75 5.49
C LEU A 668 -32.45 -1.51 5.57
N ARG A 669 -32.12 -0.55 6.44
CA ARG A 669 -32.82 0.75 6.51
C ARG A 669 -32.61 1.55 5.22
N ASP A 670 -31.39 1.60 4.71
CA ASP A 670 -31.06 2.27 3.45
C ASP A 670 -31.79 1.63 2.28
N ILE A 671 -31.76 0.29 2.16
CA ILE A 671 -32.54 -0.45 1.16
C ILE A 671 -34.03 -0.16 1.33
N HIS A 672 -34.53 -0.10 2.57
CA HIS A 672 -35.94 0.18 2.83
C HIS A 672 -36.35 1.59 2.39
N ILE A 673 -35.54 2.60 2.71
CA ILE A 673 -35.73 4.00 2.30
C ILE A 673 -35.67 4.12 0.77
N GLU A 674 -34.71 3.46 0.12
CA GLU A 674 -34.58 3.44 -1.34
C GLU A 674 -35.78 2.74 -1.99
N LEU A 675 -36.24 1.61 -1.42
CA LEU A 675 -37.40 0.87 -1.89
C LEU A 675 -38.70 1.68 -1.75
N GLU A 676 -38.87 2.44 -0.67
CA GLU A 676 -40.00 3.36 -0.51
C GLU A 676 -40.00 4.44 -1.60
N GLY A 677 -38.84 5.05 -1.88
CA GLY A 677 -38.67 6.05 -2.94
C GLY A 677 -38.99 5.48 -4.32
N LEU A 678 -38.42 4.31 -4.66
CA LEU A 678 -38.66 3.63 -5.94
C LEU A 678 -40.13 3.21 -6.11
N ASN A 679 -40.80 2.78 -5.03
CA ASN A 679 -42.23 2.45 -5.08
C ASN A 679 -43.09 3.69 -5.32
N ALA A 680 -42.75 4.84 -4.73
CA ALA A 680 -43.44 6.10 -4.99
C ALA A 680 -43.30 6.54 -6.45
N GLU A 681 -42.08 6.47 -7.01
CA GLU A 681 -41.81 6.80 -8.41
C GLU A 681 -42.51 5.83 -9.39
N ALA A 682 -42.54 4.54 -9.06
CA ALA A 682 -43.27 3.54 -9.84
C ALA A 682 -44.78 3.83 -9.85
N ALA A 683 -45.36 4.26 -8.71
CA ALA A 683 -46.76 4.64 -8.63
C ALA A 683 -47.08 5.90 -9.45
N GLU A 684 -46.17 6.89 -9.45
CA GLU A 684 -46.30 8.10 -10.27
C GLU A 684 -46.28 7.76 -11.76
N LEU A 685 -45.31 6.97 -12.21
CA LEU A 685 -45.20 6.52 -13.59
C LEU A 685 -46.44 5.73 -14.03
N ALA A 686 -46.96 4.85 -13.17
CA ALA A 686 -48.21 4.14 -13.43
C ALA A 686 -49.38 5.11 -13.61
N GLY A 687 -49.46 6.16 -12.79
CA GLY A 687 -50.45 7.23 -12.92
C GLY A 687 -50.33 8.01 -14.24
N ILE A 688 -49.11 8.37 -14.64
CA ILE A 688 -48.83 9.06 -15.91
C ILE A 688 -49.23 8.19 -17.10
N ILE A 689 -48.87 6.91 -17.09
CA ILE A 689 -49.27 5.95 -18.12
C ILE A 689 -50.78 5.90 -18.24
N GLN A 690 -51.49 5.78 -17.12
CA GLN A 690 -52.95 5.70 -17.11
C GLN A 690 -53.61 7.00 -17.62
N LYS A 691 -53.03 8.16 -17.32
CA LYS A 691 -53.47 9.45 -17.84
C LYS A 691 -53.26 9.55 -19.36
N ASN A 692 -52.09 9.14 -19.84
CA ASN A 692 -51.76 9.14 -21.27
C ASN A 692 -52.70 8.21 -22.06
N PHE A 693 -53.06 7.04 -21.51
CA PHE A 693 -54.06 6.16 -22.14
C PHE A 693 -55.43 6.83 -22.26
N ARG A 694 -55.90 7.52 -21.21
CA ARG A 694 -57.16 8.29 -21.26
C ARG A 694 -57.12 9.42 -22.29
N GLU A 695 -56.00 10.13 -22.40
CA GLU A 695 -55.82 11.19 -23.41
C GLU A 695 -55.77 10.65 -24.84
N LEU A 696 -55.32 9.41 -25.03
CA LEU A 696 -55.37 8.68 -26.30
C LEU A 696 -56.73 8.05 -26.61
N GLY A 697 -57.70 8.15 -25.70
CA GLY A 697 -59.07 7.64 -25.89
C GLY A 697 -59.24 6.12 -25.71
N ILE A 698 -58.33 5.48 -24.97
CA ILE A 698 -58.38 4.05 -24.61
C ILE A 698 -58.80 3.87 -23.16
#